data_AF-A0A094KRA8-F1
#
_entry.id   AF-A0A094KRA8-F1
#
_cell.length_a   1.000
_cell.length_b   1.000
_cell.length_c   1.000
_cell.angle_alpha   90.00
_cell.angle_beta   90.00
_cell.angle_gamma   90.00
#
_symmetry.space_group_name_H-M   'P 1'
#
loop_
_entity.id
_entity.type
_entity.pdbx_description
1 polymer ?
#
loop_
_entity_poly.entity_id
_entity_poly.type
_entity_poly.pdbx_seq_one_letter_code
_entity_poly.pdbx_strand_id
1 'polypeptide(L)'
;MSQPTTEEAQPTLLWKSNALSKVKDLKSATTNSQFTNLLEAFDAVDQRRGKNVILLTRTSVGWTIFEYVGSSACKVNFKKFRINGLPLGGDPISPQTYIIAGKDRVSRILHDENGYRLQESPRHAEEPASPWIVEAFVPEEETNHGKNLTWLPHFTLRPSPDELPAAIKWVSANLSIRNTVRAGGSKHSWSPVGTTSGVYVEPYRMKLSLTIANEQPVYRADIPIDVINNLVRAGSGNTIKEMNRWLWEIGLAFPYLGGYDGQTLGGVFPTGTHGSVFTRGPLAEMIMSTDLILASGETVRIEPKDGITDREALKRELPHIRLIQDDSYYYAALINIGTMGVVHSYILKVTPRFHMNEIRTASTITEIKNKLREEGIYRLSGTPLDLKPVDMESIPPTISNGISDGGFKDQPLKPYHLELLINPHSEKVVITSRHPTLVAISTDNEMEFTPPGRDLIKTIHLTPRLTRPAFPTWLQERFNGLLSWGFDTILKLFPCMIPGLLDSAMDTLVDDAYTDRSFNVFNVGDGTNAIPALAGTMYVPVSQDQYLVALDTIHETARQYATAHRRYQTGMVSLRFVKGSVAHLSPNEDYCSFEFIFTGATTYAQNMLNEYEAALRQRLGENRVWIHWGQLVDSTNGKGRRAQYTGFKRWAEVKKDLDPEGRFSGWETSAL
;
A
#
# COMPACT_ATOMS: atom_id res chain seq x y z
N MET A 1 -0.49 -6.03 13.37
CA MET A 1 0.43 -7.11 13.76
C MET A 1 1.56 -6.48 14.54
N SER A 2 1.95 -7.10 15.66
CA SER A 2 2.97 -6.63 16.59
C SER A 2 4.19 -6.07 15.88
N GLN A 3 4.62 -4.86 16.29
CA GLN A 3 5.96 -4.36 16.01
C GLN A 3 6.96 -5.52 16.24
N PRO A 4 7.89 -5.80 15.32
CA PRO A 4 9.12 -6.42 15.76
C PRO A 4 9.72 -5.40 16.72
N THR A 5 9.70 -5.70 18.02
CA THR A 5 10.55 -5.03 18.98
C THR A 5 11.95 -5.04 18.37
N THR A 6 12.54 -3.86 18.20
CA THR A 6 13.95 -3.69 17.83
C THR A 6 14.85 -4.16 18.97
N GLU A 7 14.71 -5.41 19.42
CA GLU A 7 15.91 -6.19 19.66
C GLU A 7 16.52 -6.33 18.28
N GLU A 8 17.62 -5.59 18.02
CA GLU A 8 18.45 -5.82 16.85
C GLU A 8 18.68 -7.33 16.74
N ALA A 9 18.04 -7.94 15.73
CA ALA A 9 18.03 -9.39 15.59
C ALA A 9 19.48 -9.85 15.46
N GLN A 10 20.02 -10.47 16.51
CA GLN A 10 21.42 -10.87 16.52
C GLN A 10 21.67 -11.81 15.32
N PRO A 11 22.76 -11.63 14.56
CA PRO A 11 23.04 -12.47 13.41
C PRO A 11 23.05 -13.94 13.86
N THR A 12 22.54 -14.86 13.06
CA THR A 12 22.57 -16.29 13.40
C THR A 12 23.64 -16.98 12.57
N LEU A 13 24.70 -17.45 13.22
CA LEU A 13 25.73 -18.29 12.61
C LEU A 13 25.42 -19.77 12.89
N LEU A 14 25.29 -20.58 11.83
CA LEU A 14 25.02 -22.02 11.96
C LEU A 14 26.30 -22.84 11.80
N TRP A 15 26.53 -23.78 12.73
CA TRP A 15 27.74 -24.59 12.85
C TRP A 15 27.57 -26.01 12.30
N LYS A 16 28.59 -26.51 11.58
CA LYS A 16 28.77 -27.94 11.27
C LYS A 16 30.15 -28.39 11.76
N SER A 17 30.18 -29.28 12.75
CA SER A 17 31.43 -29.91 13.23
C SER A 17 31.87 -31.03 12.30
N ASN A 18 33.18 -31.28 12.21
CA ASN A 18 33.72 -32.41 11.46
C ASN A 18 33.39 -33.78 12.11
N ALA A 19 32.86 -33.81 13.33
CA ALA A 19 32.60 -35.02 14.12
C ALA A 19 31.10 -35.34 14.32
N LEU A 20 30.18 -34.44 13.95
CA LEU A 20 28.74 -34.61 14.15
C LEU A 20 27.95 -34.24 12.89
N SER A 21 27.02 -35.10 12.49
CA SER A 21 26.15 -34.91 11.31
C SER A 21 25.03 -33.86 11.50
N LYS A 22 24.86 -33.30 12.70
CA LYS A 22 23.80 -32.33 13.03
C LYS A 22 24.33 -30.90 13.10
N VAL A 23 23.69 -30.00 12.34
CA VAL A 23 23.90 -28.55 12.39
C VAL A 23 23.29 -27.98 13.67
N LYS A 24 23.97 -27.05 14.35
CA LYS A 24 23.44 -26.33 15.52
C LYS A 24 23.61 -24.82 15.38
N ASP A 25 22.67 -24.06 15.92
CA ASP A 25 22.73 -22.60 15.98
C ASP A 25 23.76 -22.16 17.03
N LEU A 26 24.63 -21.21 16.69
CA LEU A 26 25.48 -20.55 17.67
C LEU A 26 24.65 -19.47 18.38
N LYS A 27 24.47 -19.62 19.70
CA LYS A 27 23.90 -18.57 20.53
C LYS A 27 24.88 -17.40 20.59
N SER A 28 24.42 -16.22 20.17
CA SER A 28 25.18 -14.99 20.32
C SER A 28 25.35 -14.69 21.82
N ALA A 29 26.58 -14.44 22.23
CA ALA A 29 26.89 -13.85 23.52
C ALA A 29 26.98 -12.35 23.25
N THR A 30 26.05 -11.59 23.83
CA THR A 30 25.85 -10.15 23.66
C THR A 30 27.13 -9.35 23.37
N THR A 31 27.10 -8.40 22.42
CA THR A 31 27.32 -6.93 22.66
C THR A 31 27.45 -6.10 21.39
N ASN A 32 26.76 -4.94 21.35
CA ASN A 32 26.85 -3.91 20.31
C ASN A 32 27.94 -2.90 20.65
N SER A 33 29.10 -3.00 20.00
CA SER A 33 30.09 -1.91 19.99
C SER A 33 30.20 -1.40 18.56
N GLN A 34 29.91 -0.11 18.38
CA GLN A 34 30.06 0.59 17.10
C GLN A 34 31.44 1.25 17.05
N PHE A 35 32.15 1.05 15.95
CA PHE A 35 33.48 1.62 15.69
C PHE A 35 33.44 2.45 14.42
N THR A 36 34.23 3.51 14.38
CA THR A 36 34.21 4.47 13.26
C THR A 36 34.96 3.92 12.06
N ASN A 37 36.00 3.12 12.29
CA ASN A 37 36.83 2.50 11.25
C ASN A 37 37.16 1.04 11.57
N LEU A 38 37.61 0.32 10.55
CA LEU A 38 37.91 -1.10 10.56
C LEU A 38 39.08 -1.42 11.50
N LEU A 39 40.07 -0.53 11.58
CA LEU A 39 41.24 -0.72 12.43
C LEU A 39 40.85 -0.74 13.91
N GLU A 40 40.09 0.25 14.37
CA GLU A 40 39.54 0.31 15.73
C GLU A 40 38.70 -0.93 16.06
N ALA A 41 37.92 -1.41 15.09
CA ALA A 41 37.10 -2.59 15.27
C ALA A 41 37.97 -3.85 15.45
N PHE A 42 39.02 -4.03 14.63
CA PHE A 42 39.97 -5.14 14.80
C PHE A 42 40.76 -5.04 16.11
N ASP A 43 41.20 -3.84 16.51
CA ASP A 43 41.88 -3.64 17.80
C ASP A 43 40.98 -4.04 18.98
N ALA A 44 39.69 -3.71 18.90
CA ALA A 44 38.71 -4.13 19.90
C ALA A 44 38.46 -5.64 19.88
N VAL A 45 38.48 -6.29 18.71
CA VAL A 45 38.45 -7.76 18.61
C VAL A 45 39.66 -8.37 19.31
N ASP A 46 40.84 -7.80 19.14
CA ASP A 46 42.10 -8.33 19.68
C ASP A 46 42.18 -8.28 21.20
N GLN A 47 41.47 -7.32 21.81
CA GLN A 47 41.34 -7.21 23.26
C GLN A 47 40.40 -8.25 23.87
N ARG A 48 39.53 -8.90 23.07
CA ARG A 48 38.59 -9.92 23.58
C ARG A 48 39.34 -11.23 23.91
N ARG A 49 39.12 -11.76 25.12
CA ARG A 49 39.73 -13.01 25.60
C ARG A 49 38.77 -14.19 25.36
N GLY A 50 39.07 -15.10 24.42
CA GLY A 50 38.24 -16.31 24.24
C GLY A 50 38.57 -17.16 23.01
N LYS A 51 37.88 -18.30 22.88
CA LYS A 51 37.87 -19.16 21.67
C LYS A 51 36.68 -18.87 20.74
N ASN A 52 35.92 -17.83 21.04
CA ASN A 52 34.68 -17.46 20.38
C ASN A 52 34.89 -17.10 18.90
N VAL A 53 33.82 -17.25 18.12
CA VAL A 53 33.78 -16.77 16.74
C VAL A 53 33.25 -15.36 16.75
N ILE A 54 33.95 -14.46 16.06
CA ILE A 54 33.55 -13.06 15.95
C ILE A 54 33.13 -12.78 14.51
N LEU A 55 32.00 -12.09 14.36
CA LEU A 55 31.54 -11.51 13.12
C LEU A 55 31.73 -10.01 13.20
N LEU A 56 32.58 -9.46 12.33
CA LEU A 56 32.83 -8.03 12.20
C LEU A 56 32.22 -7.57 10.89
N THR A 57 31.22 -6.69 10.92
CA THR A 57 30.50 -6.27 9.70
C THR A 57 30.37 -4.76 9.64
N ARG A 58 30.46 -4.22 8.43
CA ARG A 58 30.14 -2.82 8.17
C ARG A 58 28.63 -2.60 8.10
N THR A 59 28.17 -1.54 8.74
CA THR A 59 26.78 -1.07 8.78
C THR A 59 26.72 0.37 8.26
N SER A 60 25.52 0.95 8.16
CA SER A 60 25.34 2.36 7.75
C SER A 60 25.97 3.38 8.71
N VAL A 61 26.26 2.97 9.95
CA VAL A 61 26.78 3.84 11.02
C VAL A 61 28.21 3.50 11.45
N GLY A 62 28.90 2.63 10.71
CA GLY A 62 30.29 2.24 10.99
C GLY A 62 30.49 0.72 11.02
N TRP A 63 31.30 0.23 11.94
CA TRP A 63 31.62 -1.20 12.09
C TRP A 63 31.02 -1.77 13.37
N THR A 64 30.46 -2.98 13.29
CA THR A 64 29.82 -3.66 14.41
C THR A 64 30.41 -5.05 14.60
N ILE A 65 30.67 -5.41 15.86
CA ILE A 65 31.18 -6.72 16.28
C ILE A 65 30.05 -7.53 16.90
N PHE A 66 29.87 -8.78 16.44
CA PHE A 66 29.00 -9.77 17.08
C PHE A 66 29.82 -10.98 17.51
N GLU A 67 29.57 -11.49 18.71
CA GLU A 67 30.35 -12.57 19.32
C GLU A 67 29.51 -13.83 19.55
N TYR A 68 30.09 -14.98 19.20
CA TYR A 68 29.40 -16.28 19.21
C TYR A 68 30.18 -17.29 20.03
N VAL A 69 29.48 -17.95 20.95
CA VAL A 69 30.05 -19.02 21.77
C VAL A 69 30.28 -20.25 20.90
N GLY A 70 31.53 -20.58 20.56
CA GLY A 70 31.87 -21.68 19.66
C GLY A 70 33.36 -22.04 19.64
N SER A 71 33.73 -23.18 19.03
CA SER A 71 35.13 -23.59 18.82
C SER A 71 35.66 -23.09 17.47
N SER A 72 36.95 -22.74 17.42
CA SER A 72 37.62 -22.05 16.32
C SER A 72 37.62 -22.74 14.94
N ALA A 73 37.10 -23.97 14.78
CA ALA A 73 36.89 -24.63 13.49
C ALA A 73 35.44 -24.45 13.02
N CYS A 74 35.15 -23.36 12.32
CA CYS A 74 33.81 -23.02 11.84
C CYS A 74 33.70 -23.15 10.31
N LYS A 75 32.62 -23.77 9.82
CA LYS A 75 32.17 -23.68 8.42
C LYS A 75 30.84 -22.94 8.40
N VAL A 76 30.79 -21.81 7.69
CA VAL A 76 29.56 -21.02 7.55
C VAL A 76 28.68 -21.60 6.46
N ASN A 77 27.40 -21.78 6.77
CA ASN A 77 26.41 -22.15 5.77
C ASN A 77 25.77 -20.89 5.18
N PHE A 78 26.27 -20.43 4.03
CA PHE A 78 25.77 -19.22 3.34
C PHE A 78 24.30 -19.28 2.95
N LYS A 79 23.72 -20.48 2.78
CA LYS A 79 22.27 -20.62 2.52
C LYS A 79 21.40 -20.28 3.73
N LYS A 80 21.99 -20.16 4.93
CA LYS A 80 21.29 -19.89 6.19
C LYS A 80 21.99 -18.84 7.06
N PHE A 81 23.05 -18.22 6.57
CA PHE A 81 23.76 -17.16 7.28
C PHE A 81 22.91 -15.91 7.22
N ARG A 82 22.70 -15.23 8.35
CA ARG A 82 21.87 -14.01 8.40
C ARG A 82 22.42 -12.98 9.39
N ILE A 83 22.43 -11.69 9.03
CA ILE A 83 22.68 -10.49 9.87
C ILE A 83 21.37 -9.72 9.97
N ASN A 84 20.94 -9.36 11.18
CA ASN A 84 19.64 -8.71 11.42
C ASN A 84 18.43 -9.52 10.88
N GLY A 85 18.54 -10.86 10.88
CA GLY A 85 17.52 -11.74 10.31
C GLY A 85 17.51 -11.84 8.78
N LEU A 86 18.51 -11.27 8.09
CA LEU A 86 18.62 -11.18 6.63
C LEU A 86 19.93 -11.79 6.11
N PRO A 87 19.95 -12.46 4.93
CA PRO A 87 21.09 -13.21 4.39
C PRO A 87 22.51 -12.62 4.48
N LEU A 88 22.69 -11.29 4.53
CA LEU A 88 23.93 -10.57 4.89
C LEU A 88 23.62 -9.06 4.93
N GLY A 89 23.93 -8.38 6.04
CA GLY A 89 23.68 -6.96 6.25
C GLY A 89 24.93 -6.14 5.93
N GLY A 90 24.75 -5.10 5.10
CA GLY A 90 25.82 -4.28 4.52
C GLY A 90 25.67 -4.17 3.00
N ASP A 91 26.73 -3.73 2.31
CA ASP A 91 26.80 -3.75 0.83
C ASP A 91 26.51 -5.20 0.35
N PRO A 92 25.36 -5.45 -0.32
CA PRO A 92 24.96 -6.81 -0.67
C PRO A 92 25.82 -7.39 -1.80
N ILE A 93 26.54 -6.54 -2.54
CA ILE A 93 27.39 -6.89 -3.68
C ILE A 93 28.84 -7.09 -3.24
N SER A 94 29.30 -6.31 -2.26
CA SER A 94 30.64 -6.42 -1.69
C SER A 94 30.58 -6.40 -0.16
N PRO A 95 30.04 -7.46 0.48
CA PRO A 95 29.85 -7.50 1.92
C PRO A 95 31.18 -7.26 2.62
N GLN A 96 31.25 -6.13 3.34
CA GLN A 96 32.39 -5.76 4.17
C GLN A 96 32.26 -6.47 5.51
N THR A 97 32.27 -7.80 5.45
CA THR A 97 31.97 -8.68 6.58
C THR A 97 33.10 -9.69 6.74
N TYR A 98 33.67 -9.72 7.94
CA TYR A 98 34.77 -10.58 8.34
C TYR A 98 34.31 -11.57 9.41
N ILE A 99 34.81 -12.78 9.30
CA ILE A 99 34.65 -13.84 10.29
C ILE A 99 36.02 -14.13 10.87
N ILE A 100 36.11 -14.03 12.19
CA ILE A 100 37.35 -14.17 12.93
C ILE A 100 37.19 -15.37 13.86
N ALA A 101 38.01 -16.41 13.66
CA ALA A 101 37.89 -17.69 14.35
C ALA A 101 39.18 -18.06 15.11
N GLY A 102 39.23 -17.71 16.39
CA GLY A 102 40.47 -17.73 17.18
C GLY A 102 41.35 -16.51 16.86
N LYS A 103 42.61 -16.50 17.32
CA LYS A 103 43.47 -15.32 17.19
C LYS A 103 43.88 -15.01 15.76
N ASP A 104 44.13 -15.98 14.89
CA ASP A 104 44.88 -15.70 13.65
C ASP A 104 44.12 -15.99 12.34
N ARG A 105 42.85 -16.41 12.42
CA ARG A 105 42.07 -16.75 11.23
C ARG A 105 41.01 -15.70 10.97
N VAL A 106 41.27 -14.86 9.98
CA VAL A 106 40.33 -13.88 9.45
C VAL A 106 39.92 -14.32 8.05
N SER A 107 38.62 -14.33 7.79
CA SER A 107 38.07 -14.62 6.47
C SER A 107 37.02 -13.58 6.13
N ARG A 108 37.05 -13.06 4.91
CA ARG A 108 36.07 -12.11 4.39
C ARG A 108 34.99 -12.85 3.62
N ILE A 109 33.75 -12.40 3.75
CA ILE A 109 32.63 -12.85 2.93
C ILE A 109 32.68 -12.08 1.61
N LEU A 110 32.55 -12.80 0.51
CA LEU A 110 32.47 -12.25 -0.84
C LEU A 110 31.19 -12.76 -1.51
N HIS A 111 30.65 -11.98 -2.43
CA HIS A 111 29.54 -12.38 -3.29
C HIS A 111 30.02 -12.43 -4.73
N ASP A 112 29.74 -13.54 -5.41
CA ASP A 112 29.90 -13.66 -6.86
C ASP A 112 28.65 -14.26 -7.50
N GLU A 113 28.69 -14.55 -8.79
CA GLU A 113 27.58 -15.12 -9.55
C GLU A 113 27.08 -16.48 -9.00
N ASN A 114 27.90 -17.20 -8.22
CA ASN A 114 27.55 -18.46 -7.58
C ASN A 114 27.07 -18.29 -6.13
N GLY A 115 26.92 -17.04 -5.67
CA GLY A 115 26.46 -16.67 -4.34
C GLY A 115 27.61 -16.30 -3.40
N TYR A 116 27.36 -16.40 -2.09
CA TYR A 116 28.34 -16.00 -1.08
C TYR A 116 29.38 -17.09 -0.77
N ARG A 117 30.64 -16.68 -0.59
CA ARG A 117 31.76 -17.55 -0.16
C ARG A 117 32.67 -16.86 0.84
N LEU A 118 33.44 -17.63 1.60
CA LEU A 118 34.55 -17.13 2.42
C LEU A 118 35.85 -17.18 1.65
N GLN A 119 36.67 -16.16 1.84
CA GLN A 119 38.06 -16.12 1.41
C GLN A 119 38.92 -15.68 2.60
N GLU A 120 40.07 -16.32 2.80
CA GLU A 120 41.04 -15.85 3.80
C GLU A 120 41.44 -14.41 3.48
N SER A 121 41.53 -13.59 4.53
CA SER A 121 41.82 -12.17 4.43
C SER A 121 42.86 -11.79 5.47
N PRO A 122 43.75 -10.82 5.20
CA PRO A 122 44.58 -10.21 6.23
C PRO A 122 43.72 -9.63 7.36
N ARG A 123 44.27 -9.60 8.58
CA ARG A 123 43.62 -9.05 9.78
C ARG A 123 43.42 -7.53 9.71
N HIS A 124 44.31 -6.82 9.04
CA HIS A 124 44.23 -5.36 8.87
C HIS A 124 44.06 -5.04 7.39
N ALA A 125 42.89 -5.34 6.84
CA ALA A 125 42.54 -4.91 5.48
C ALA A 125 42.37 -3.38 5.46
N GLU A 126 42.65 -2.74 4.32
CA GLU A 126 42.43 -1.31 4.14
C GLU A 126 40.96 -0.95 4.37
N GLU A 127 40.71 0.22 4.99
CA GLU A 127 39.35 0.74 5.13
C GLU A 127 38.71 0.85 3.73
N PRO A 128 37.52 0.29 3.49
CA PRO A 128 36.93 0.31 2.16
C PRO A 128 36.60 1.74 1.73
N ALA A 129 36.99 2.08 0.51
CA ALA A 129 37.06 3.44 -0.03
C ALA A 129 35.75 4.26 -0.06
N SER A 130 34.59 3.64 0.15
CA SER A 130 33.31 4.37 0.24
C SER A 130 32.46 3.81 1.36
N PRO A 131 31.99 4.63 2.32
CA PRO A 131 31.07 4.18 3.35
C PRO A 131 29.78 3.68 2.67
N TRP A 132 29.36 2.47 3.06
CA TRP A 132 28.03 1.98 2.71
C TRP A 132 27.04 2.68 3.64
N ILE A 133 26.15 3.49 3.09
CA ILE A 133 25.33 4.43 3.88
C ILE A 133 23.87 4.01 4.05
N VAL A 134 23.44 2.89 3.44
CA VAL A 134 22.03 2.47 3.40
C VAL A 134 21.90 1.08 4.01
N GLU A 135 20.83 0.78 4.76
CA GLU A 135 20.60 -0.61 5.16
C GLU A 135 20.24 -1.45 3.92
N ALA A 136 20.94 -2.56 3.70
CA ALA A 136 20.68 -3.45 2.57
C ALA A 136 20.92 -4.91 2.89
N PHE A 137 20.23 -5.76 2.13
CA PHE A 137 20.26 -7.20 2.31
C PHE A 137 19.80 -7.94 1.06
N VAL A 138 20.25 -9.18 0.88
CA VAL A 138 19.64 -10.10 -0.10
C VAL A 138 18.38 -10.70 0.54
N PRO A 139 17.18 -10.53 -0.03
CA PRO A 139 15.95 -11.07 0.55
C PRO A 139 15.83 -12.58 0.31
N GLU A 140 14.90 -13.21 1.02
CA GLU A 140 14.34 -14.49 0.56
C GLU A 140 13.25 -14.24 -0.48
N GLU A 141 12.62 -15.29 -1.01
CA GLU A 141 11.46 -15.13 -1.88
C GLU A 141 10.38 -14.31 -1.16
N GLU A 142 10.00 -13.19 -1.77
CA GLU A 142 9.00 -12.27 -1.28
C GLU A 142 7.63 -12.74 -1.75
N THR A 143 6.60 -12.46 -0.94
CA THR A 143 5.20 -12.76 -1.27
C THR A 143 4.33 -11.57 -0.89
N ASN A 144 3.37 -11.22 -1.75
CA ASN A 144 2.45 -10.12 -1.46
C ASN A 144 1.36 -10.55 -0.44
N HIS A 145 0.64 -9.58 0.10
CA HIS A 145 -0.43 -9.83 1.08
C HIS A 145 -1.49 -10.81 0.57
N GLY A 146 -1.89 -10.67 -0.71
CA GLY A 146 -2.87 -11.54 -1.36
C GLY A 146 -2.34 -12.94 -1.72
N LYS A 147 -1.05 -13.20 -1.56
CA LYS A 147 -0.37 -14.48 -1.89
C LYS A 147 -0.52 -14.94 -3.35
N ASN A 148 -0.85 -14.03 -4.26
CA ASN A 148 -0.94 -14.33 -5.69
C ASN A 148 0.35 -14.01 -6.45
N LEU A 149 1.29 -13.30 -5.82
CA LEU A 149 2.58 -12.93 -6.40
C LEU A 149 3.71 -13.40 -5.49
N THR A 150 4.70 -14.05 -6.09
CA THR A 150 6.01 -14.27 -5.50
C THR A 150 7.08 -13.67 -6.39
N TRP A 151 8.13 -13.10 -5.79
CA TRP A 151 9.27 -12.56 -6.53
C TRP A 151 10.54 -12.64 -5.68
N LEU A 152 11.70 -12.62 -6.33
CA LEU A 152 12.98 -12.60 -5.64
C LEU A 152 13.82 -11.44 -6.19
N PRO A 153 13.91 -10.32 -5.44
CA PRO A 153 14.83 -9.24 -5.77
C PRO A 153 16.29 -9.71 -5.73
N HIS A 154 17.15 -9.10 -6.54
CA HIS A 154 18.59 -9.26 -6.46
C HIS A 154 19.12 -8.84 -5.08
N PHE A 155 18.64 -7.69 -4.57
CA PHE A 155 18.76 -7.29 -3.17
C PHE A 155 17.71 -6.21 -2.84
N THR A 156 17.54 -5.96 -1.55
CA THR A 156 16.62 -4.96 -0.99
C THR A 156 17.39 -3.85 -0.26
N LEU A 157 16.96 -2.61 -0.44
CA LEU A 157 17.42 -1.41 0.25
C LEU A 157 16.35 -0.92 1.23
N ARG A 158 16.75 -0.42 2.41
CA ARG A 158 15.91 0.22 3.42
C ARG A 158 16.43 1.62 3.77
N PRO A 159 16.36 2.57 2.84
CA PRO A 159 16.90 3.91 3.07
C PRO A 159 16.01 4.71 4.03
N SER A 160 16.63 5.60 4.81
CA SER A 160 15.95 6.79 5.32
C SER A 160 15.65 7.78 4.17
N PRO A 161 14.86 8.84 4.40
CA PRO A 161 14.64 9.88 3.39
C PRO A 161 15.96 10.47 2.85
N ASP A 162 16.90 10.78 3.75
CA ASP A 162 18.20 11.39 3.40
C ASP A 162 19.15 10.41 2.70
N GLU A 163 19.04 9.12 2.98
CA GLU A 163 19.88 8.07 2.38
C GLU A 163 19.46 7.72 0.94
N LEU A 164 18.17 7.89 0.60
CA LEU A 164 17.61 7.41 -0.68
C LEU A 164 18.30 7.98 -1.93
N PRO A 165 18.54 9.30 -2.07
CA PRO A 165 19.18 9.86 -3.26
C PRO A 165 20.54 9.21 -3.58
N ALA A 166 21.37 9.08 -2.55
CA ALA A 166 22.69 8.48 -2.68
C ALA A 166 22.61 6.96 -2.93
N ALA A 167 21.63 6.27 -2.37
CA ALA A 167 21.36 4.86 -2.63
C ALA A 167 21.05 4.60 -4.12
N ILE A 168 20.13 5.39 -4.68
CA ILE A 168 19.72 5.24 -6.09
C ILE A 168 20.86 5.62 -7.03
N LYS A 169 21.61 6.69 -6.72
CA LYS A 169 22.82 7.05 -7.47
C LYS A 169 23.83 5.91 -7.50
N TRP A 170 24.06 5.28 -6.34
CA TRP A 170 24.97 4.16 -6.23
C TRP A 170 24.51 2.96 -7.08
N VAL A 171 23.21 2.62 -7.03
CA VAL A 171 22.63 1.56 -7.86
C VAL A 171 22.91 1.83 -9.34
N SER A 172 22.65 3.03 -9.83
CA SER A 172 22.86 3.36 -11.25
C SER A 172 24.34 3.38 -11.65
N ALA A 173 25.23 3.78 -10.74
CA ALA A 173 26.67 3.83 -11.00
C ALA A 173 27.34 2.45 -10.99
N ASN A 174 26.80 1.49 -10.22
CA ASN A 174 27.45 0.19 -9.99
C ASN A 174 26.75 -0.98 -10.67
N LEU A 175 25.49 -0.82 -11.09
CA LEU A 175 24.70 -1.91 -11.68
C LEU A 175 24.27 -1.60 -13.10
N SER A 176 24.36 -2.64 -13.94
CA SER A 176 23.81 -2.59 -15.29
C SER A 176 22.31 -2.25 -15.27
N ILE A 177 21.81 -1.65 -16.34
CA ILE A 177 20.41 -1.24 -16.49
C ILE A 177 19.40 -2.40 -16.38
N ARG A 178 19.86 -3.65 -16.54
CA ARG A 178 19.04 -4.86 -16.33
C ARG A 178 18.57 -5.03 -14.88
N ASN A 179 19.28 -4.44 -13.91
CA ASN A 179 18.85 -4.38 -12.52
C ASN A 179 17.88 -3.20 -12.36
N THR A 180 16.59 -3.45 -12.65
CA THR A 180 15.55 -2.45 -12.48
C THR A 180 15.23 -2.23 -11.01
N VAL A 181 14.85 -1.00 -10.65
CA VAL A 181 14.53 -0.60 -9.29
C VAL A 181 13.03 -0.52 -9.12
N ARG A 182 12.49 -1.13 -8.05
CA ARG A 182 11.10 -0.93 -7.63
C ARG A 182 11.02 -0.66 -6.15
N ALA A 183 10.22 0.34 -5.78
CA ALA A 183 9.84 0.54 -4.39
C ALA A 183 8.53 -0.20 -4.11
N GLY A 184 8.46 -0.88 -2.97
CA GLY A 184 7.22 -1.49 -2.52
C GLY A 184 7.10 -1.42 -1.00
N GLY A 185 6.03 -0.77 -0.54
CA GLY A 185 5.72 -0.61 0.88
C GLY A 185 5.05 -1.85 1.46
N SER A 186 3.75 -1.76 1.74
CA SER A 186 3.00 -2.80 2.46
C SER A 186 2.77 -4.10 1.68
N LYS A 187 3.32 -4.23 0.47
CA LYS A 187 3.16 -5.40 -0.41
C LYS A 187 1.69 -5.80 -0.61
N HIS A 188 0.78 -4.81 -0.65
CA HIS A 188 -0.68 -5.02 -0.70
C HIS A 188 -1.26 -4.94 -2.13
N SER A 189 -0.44 -4.71 -3.16
CA SER A 189 -0.96 -4.79 -4.53
C SER A 189 -1.20 -6.24 -4.93
N TRP A 190 -2.27 -6.47 -5.69
CA TRP A 190 -2.50 -7.76 -6.37
C TRP A 190 -1.93 -7.77 -7.79
N SER A 191 -1.64 -6.60 -8.37
CA SER A 191 -0.84 -6.46 -9.60
C SER A 191 0.66 -6.54 -9.31
N PRO A 192 1.48 -6.88 -10.31
CA PRO A 192 2.94 -6.90 -10.19
C PRO A 192 3.60 -5.51 -10.10
N VAL A 193 2.84 -4.42 -9.87
CA VAL A 193 3.33 -3.02 -9.87
C VAL A 193 4.55 -2.79 -8.98
N GLY A 194 4.60 -3.43 -7.81
CA GLY A 194 5.72 -3.34 -6.88
C GLY A 194 6.81 -4.39 -7.07
N THR A 195 6.64 -5.37 -7.95
CA THR A 195 7.54 -6.54 -8.04
C THR A 195 8.76 -6.26 -8.92
N THR A 196 9.91 -6.85 -8.56
CA THR A 196 11.14 -6.78 -9.37
C THR A 196 12.05 -7.96 -9.10
N SER A 197 12.83 -8.38 -10.10
CA SER A 197 13.99 -9.26 -9.93
C SER A 197 15.30 -8.49 -9.75
N GLY A 198 15.27 -7.15 -9.87
CA GLY A 198 16.40 -6.25 -9.67
C GLY A 198 16.50 -5.76 -8.22
N VAL A 199 16.59 -4.45 -8.03
CA VAL A 199 16.73 -3.83 -6.70
C VAL A 199 15.36 -3.47 -6.14
N TYR A 200 15.04 -3.96 -4.95
CA TYR A 200 13.80 -3.61 -4.25
C TYR A 200 14.07 -2.53 -3.19
N VAL A 201 13.21 -1.53 -3.08
CA VAL A 201 13.32 -0.46 -2.08
C VAL A 201 12.15 -0.57 -1.11
N GLU A 202 12.45 -0.88 0.15
CA GLU A 202 11.49 -0.88 1.24
C GLU A 202 11.48 0.50 1.91
N PRO A 203 10.40 1.29 1.77
CA PRO A 203 10.35 2.65 2.29
C PRO A 203 10.08 2.70 3.80
N TYR A 204 10.27 1.60 4.56
CA TYR A 204 9.87 1.52 5.96
C TYR A 204 10.55 2.58 6.85
N ARG A 205 11.80 2.96 6.55
CA ARG A 205 12.52 4.04 7.24
C ARG A 205 12.24 5.43 6.65
N MET A 206 11.51 5.52 5.54
CA MET A 206 11.11 6.78 4.89
C MET A 206 9.87 7.41 5.56
N LYS A 207 9.91 7.52 6.90
CA LYS A 207 8.84 8.11 7.71
C LYS A 207 9.16 9.58 7.94
N LEU A 208 8.35 10.45 7.35
CA LEU A 208 8.45 11.90 7.50
C LEU A 208 7.02 12.42 7.67
N SER A 209 6.77 13.24 8.69
CA SER A 209 5.48 13.89 8.89
C SER A 209 5.70 15.29 9.44
N LEU A 210 5.47 16.31 8.62
CA LEU A 210 5.71 17.71 8.96
C LEU A 210 4.50 18.56 8.54
N THR A 211 4.20 19.59 9.32
CA THR A 211 3.41 20.72 8.82
C THR A 211 4.30 21.59 7.95
N ILE A 212 3.74 22.22 6.91
CA ILE A 212 4.53 23.12 6.05
C ILE A 212 5.17 24.27 6.84
N ALA A 213 4.53 24.72 7.91
CA ALA A 213 5.07 25.77 8.79
C ALA A 213 6.41 25.39 9.47
N ASN A 214 6.71 24.09 9.59
CA ASN A 214 7.95 23.59 10.18
C ASN A 214 9.03 23.26 9.14
N GLU A 215 8.79 23.56 7.87
CA GLU A 215 9.76 23.40 6.79
C GLU A 215 10.53 24.70 6.52
N GLN A 216 11.60 24.57 5.71
CA GLN A 216 12.29 25.74 5.18
C GLN A 216 11.31 26.64 4.41
N PRO A 217 11.46 27.98 4.45
CA PRO A 217 10.53 28.92 3.87
C PRO A 217 10.68 29.00 2.34
N VAL A 218 10.34 27.91 1.66
CA VAL A 218 10.44 27.73 0.20
C VAL A 218 9.11 27.87 -0.52
N TYR A 219 8.06 28.28 0.20
CA TYR A 219 6.70 28.40 -0.33
C TYR A 219 6.37 29.85 -0.67
N ARG A 220 5.52 30.05 -1.69
CA ARG A 220 5.14 31.40 -2.09
C ARG A 220 4.37 32.12 -0.98
N ALA A 221 4.67 33.40 -0.79
CA ALA A 221 4.05 34.24 0.22
C ALA A 221 2.59 34.62 -0.09
N ASP A 222 2.13 34.43 -1.33
CA ASP A 222 0.78 34.74 -1.78
C ASP A 222 -0.24 33.64 -1.46
N ILE A 223 0.21 32.49 -0.94
CA ILE A 223 -0.67 31.39 -0.56
C ILE A 223 -1.41 31.77 0.73
N PRO A 224 -2.76 31.72 0.75
CA PRO A 224 -3.53 32.02 1.94
C PRO A 224 -3.15 31.14 3.14
N ILE A 225 -3.08 31.72 4.34
CA ILE A 225 -2.64 31.02 5.55
C ILE A 225 -3.54 29.82 5.91
N ASP A 226 -4.84 29.91 5.63
CA ASP A 226 -5.80 28.83 5.81
C ASP A 226 -5.53 27.64 4.87
N VAL A 227 -4.99 27.91 3.67
CA VAL A 227 -4.51 26.87 2.77
C VAL A 227 -3.23 26.26 3.33
N ILE A 228 -2.23 27.07 3.71
CA ILE A 228 -0.97 26.60 4.28
C ILE A 228 -1.18 25.72 5.53
N ASN A 229 -2.09 26.10 6.42
CA ASN A 229 -2.41 25.34 7.63
C ASN A 229 -3.00 23.94 7.34
N ASN A 230 -3.51 23.74 6.12
CA ASN A 230 -4.07 22.49 5.64
C ASN A 230 -3.12 21.74 4.68
N LEU A 231 -1.84 22.09 4.68
CA LEU A 231 -0.81 21.38 3.93
C LEU A 231 0.18 20.70 4.88
N VAL A 232 0.46 19.43 4.60
CA VAL A 232 1.44 18.63 5.32
C VAL A 232 2.39 17.96 4.34
N ARG A 233 3.63 17.74 4.76
CA ARG A 233 4.57 16.91 4.02
C ARG A 233 4.70 15.55 4.68
N ALA A 234 4.59 14.52 3.86
CA ALA A 234 4.61 13.14 4.31
C ALA A 234 5.56 12.29 3.48
N GLY A 235 6.35 11.45 4.14
CA GLY A 235 7.26 10.50 3.49
C GLY A 235 6.50 9.36 2.82
N SER A 236 7.05 8.83 1.73
CA SER A 236 6.42 7.72 1.00
C SER A 236 6.30 6.43 1.83
N GLY A 237 7.08 6.32 2.89
CA GLY A 237 7.07 5.22 3.85
C GLY A 237 5.94 5.26 4.85
N ASN A 238 5.35 6.42 5.14
CA ASN A 238 4.22 6.52 6.06
C ASN A 238 3.05 5.67 5.56
N THR A 239 2.37 4.97 6.45
CA THR A 239 1.10 4.30 6.17
C THR A 239 -0.06 5.28 6.34
N ILE A 240 -1.17 5.01 5.68
CA ILE A 240 -2.41 5.76 5.89
C ILE A 240 -2.80 5.74 7.39
N LYS A 241 -2.64 4.59 8.06
CA LYS A 241 -2.90 4.44 9.50
C LYS A 241 -2.03 5.37 10.37
N GLU A 242 -0.73 5.41 10.13
CA GLU A 242 0.18 6.31 10.86
C GLU A 242 -0.16 7.78 10.60
N MET A 243 -0.46 8.13 9.35
CA MET A 243 -0.85 9.49 8.99
C MET A 243 -2.19 9.88 9.61
N ASN A 244 -3.18 9.00 9.65
CA ASN A 244 -4.46 9.25 10.30
C ASN A 244 -4.29 9.61 11.78
N ARG A 245 -3.46 8.85 12.50
CA ARG A 245 -3.15 9.10 13.92
C ARG A 245 -2.47 10.46 14.10
N TRP A 246 -1.39 10.69 13.35
CA TRP A 246 -0.62 11.93 13.45
C TRP A 246 -1.45 13.17 13.07
N LEU A 247 -2.21 13.11 11.97
CA LEU A 247 -3.10 14.21 11.56
C LEU A 247 -4.13 14.52 12.65
N TRP A 248 -4.73 13.49 13.25
CA TRP A 248 -5.75 13.67 14.28
C TRP A 248 -5.22 14.40 15.52
N GLU A 249 -3.97 14.11 15.91
CA GLU A 249 -3.28 14.77 17.03
C GLU A 249 -3.07 16.27 16.78
N ILE A 250 -2.79 16.66 15.53
CA ILE A 250 -2.58 18.07 15.14
C ILE A 250 -3.88 18.76 14.69
N GLY A 251 -5.04 18.15 14.91
CA GLY A 251 -6.35 18.75 14.59
C GLY A 251 -6.79 18.62 13.13
N LEU A 252 -6.13 17.77 12.34
CA LEU A 252 -6.36 17.56 10.91
C LEU A 252 -6.82 16.11 10.61
N ALA A 253 -7.28 15.87 9.39
CA ALA A 253 -7.62 14.54 8.88
C ALA A 253 -7.49 14.49 7.35
N PHE A 254 -7.39 13.28 6.80
CA PHE A 254 -7.66 13.11 5.37
C PHE A 254 -9.14 13.37 5.09
N PRO A 255 -9.48 14.08 4.00
CA PRO A 255 -10.88 14.39 3.69
C PRO A 255 -11.66 13.14 3.26
N TYR A 256 -11.01 12.18 2.61
CA TYR A 256 -11.61 10.92 2.17
C TYR A 256 -10.53 9.83 2.05
N LEU A 257 -10.90 8.56 2.17
CA LEU A 257 -9.96 7.43 2.18
C LEU A 257 -10.51 6.23 1.42
N GLY A 258 -9.61 5.31 1.06
CA GLY A 258 -9.97 3.95 0.70
C GLY A 258 -10.31 3.10 1.94
N GLY A 259 -10.74 1.86 1.71
CA GLY A 259 -11.20 0.97 2.79
C GLY A 259 -10.10 0.38 3.69
N TYR A 260 -8.84 0.41 3.27
CA TYR A 260 -7.72 -0.18 4.01
C TYR A 260 -6.63 0.87 4.29
N ASP A 261 -6.18 0.95 5.54
CA ASP A 261 -5.24 1.98 6.01
C ASP A 261 -3.81 1.47 6.21
N GLY A 262 -3.56 0.18 6.01
CA GLY A 262 -2.21 -0.40 6.14
C GLY A 262 -1.29 -0.12 4.95
N GLN A 263 -1.79 0.48 3.87
CA GLN A 263 -1.00 0.84 2.68
C GLN A 263 -0.08 2.04 2.97
N THR A 264 1.15 2.00 2.45
CA THR A 264 2.05 3.16 2.46
C THR A 264 1.61 4.23 1.46
N LEU A 265 1.93 5.50 1.75
CA LEU A 265 1.65 6.64 0.86
C LEU A 265 2.27 6.44 -0.52
N GLY A 266 3.52 5.95 -0.57
CA GLY A 266 4.21 5.64 -1.82
C GLY A 266 3.62 4.46 -2.61
N GLY A 267 2.72 3.68 -2.00
CA GLY A 267 1.98 2.62 -2.69
C GLY A 267 0.58 3.07 -3.09
N VAL A 268 -0.15 3.69 -2.17
CA VAL A 268 -1.59 4.00 -2.31
C VAL A 268 -1.86 5.08 -3.37
N PHE A 269 -1.02 6.13 -3.44
CA PHE A 269 -1.23 7.23 -4.38
C PHE A 269 -0.87 6.85 -5.83
N PRO A 270 0.33 6.29 -6.11
CA PRO A 270 0.74 6.00 -7.48
C PRO A 270 -0.13 4.97 -8.21
N THR A 271 -0.94 4.21 -7.48
CA THR A 271 -1.84 3.18 -8.02
C THR A 271 -3.29 3.63 -8.20
N GLY A 272 -3.60 4.90 -7.92
CA GLY A 272 -4.94 5.46 -8.15
C GLY A 272 -6.00 4.97 -7.16
N THR A 273 -5.62 4.64 -5.92
CA THR A 273 -6.59 4.29 -4.87
C THR A 273 -7.59 5.41 -4.66
N HIS A 274 -8.85 5.06 -4.42
CA HIS A 274 -9.94 6.03 -4.26
C HIS A 274 -10.89 5.61 -3.11
N GLY A 275 -11.69 6.58 -2.66
CA GLY A 275 -12.85 6.33 -1.80
C GLY A 275 -14.15 6.24 -2.61
N SER A 276 -15.30 6.43 -1.96
CA SER A 276 -16.61 6.58 -2.63
C SER A 276 -17.26 7.94 -2.34
N VAL A 277 -16.49 9.01 -2.51
CA VAL A 277 -16.96 10.39 -2.36
C VAL A 277 -17.14 10.98 -3.75
N PHE A 278 -18.40 11.24 -4.12
CA PHE A 278 -18.78 11.59 -5.49
C PHE A 278 -18.09 12.85 -6.03
N THR A 279 -17.79 13.81 -5.15
CA THR A 279 -17.16 15.10 -5.50
C THR A 279 -15.62 15.03 -5.54
N ARG A 280 -15.04 13.84 -5.35
CA ARG A 280 -13.60 13.66 -5.20
C ARG A 280 -13.11 12.57 -6.17
N GLY A 281 -11.93 12.80 -6.73
CA GLY A 281 -11.24 11.80 -7.54
C GLY A 281 -10.49 10.78 -6.68
N PRO A 282 -9.51 10.07 -7.26
CA PRO A 282 -8.57 9.24 -6.52
C PRO A 282 -7.83 10.04 -5.43
N LEU A 283 -7.33 9.35 -4.40
CA LEU A 283 -6.58 9.96 -3.29
C LEU A 283 -5.38 10.78 -3.78
N ALA A 284 -4.82 10.45 -4.95
CA ALA A 284 -3.72 11.20 -5.57
C ALA A 284 -4.08 12.68 -5.82
N GLU A 285 -5.35 13.05 -5.95
CA GLU A 285 -5.82 14.44 -6.07
C GLU A 285 -5.56 15.29 -4.80
N MET A 286 -5.16 14.66 -3.68
CA MET A 286 -4.68 15.38 -2.49
C MET A 286 -3.24 15.90 -2.63
N ILE A 287 -2.47 15.38 -3.58
CA ILE A 287 -1.07 15.73 -3.76
C ILE A 287 -0.98 17.14 -4.34
N MET A 288 -0.30 18.04 -3.64
CA MET A 288 0.03 19.38 -4.14
C MET A 288 1.43 19.44 -4.76
N SER A 289 2.31 18.52 -4.34
CA SER A 289 3.70 18.43 -4.77
C SER A 289 4.23 17.01 -4.56
N THR A 290 5.03 16.50 -5.49
CA THR A 290 5.71 15.20 -5.36
C THR A 290 7.21 15.37 -5.44
N ASP A 291 7.94 14.88 -4.44
CA ASP A 291 9.39 14.72 -4.52
C ASP A 291 9.73 13.31 -5.01
N LEU A 292 10.38 13.20 -6.17
CA LEU A 292 10.86 11.93 -6.75
C LEU A 292 12.39 11.90 -6.75
N ILE A 293 12.94 10.71 -6.52
CA ILE A 293 14.36 10.41 -6.75
C ILE A 293 14.52 9.73 -8.10
N LEU A 294 15.26 10.38 -9.00
CA LEU A 294 15.57 9.87 -10.33
C LEU A 294 16.73 8.88 -10.30
N ALA A 295 16.96 8.16 -11.40
CA ALA A 295 18.03 7.17 -11.51
C ALA A 295 19.42 7.78 -11.28
N SER A 296 19.61 9.06 -11.59
CA SER A 296 20.84 9.82 -11.31
C SER A 296 21.09 10.08 -9.82
N GLY A 297 20.09 9.83 -8.97
CA GLY A 297 20.03 10.28 -7.57
C GLY A 297 19.63 11.75 -7.40
N GLU A 298 19.27 12.44 -8.49
CA GLU A 298 18.70 13.79 -8.40
C GLU A 298 17.31 13.73 -7.73
N THR A 299 17.06 14.64 -6.78
CA THR A 299 15.73 14.89 -6.25
C THR A 299 15.02 15.92 -7.12
N VAL A 300 13.87 15.55 -7.68
CA VAL A 300 12.99 16.46 -8.42
C VAL A 300 11.71 16.71 -7.63
N ARG A 301 11.34 17.99 -7.49
CA ARG A 301 10.04 18.41 -6.94
C ARG A 301 9.12 18.75 -8.10
N ILE A 302 7.99 18.04 -8.19
CA ILE A 302 7.01 18.18 -9.28
C ILE A 302 5.73 18.78 -8.74
N GLU A 303 5.30 19.87 -9.36
CA GLU A 303 4.12 20.67 -9.02
C GLU A 303 3.38 21.10 -10.28
N PRO A 304 2.10 21.51 -10.17
CA PRO A 304 1.43 22.17 -11.30
C PRO A 304 2.15 23.46 -11.68
N LYS A 305 1.82 24.02 -12.84
CA LYS A 305 2.46 25.24 -13.36
C LYS A 305 2.45 26.40 -12.35
N ASP A 306 1.34 26.56 -11.64
CA ASP A 306 1.16 27.57 -10.60
C ASP A 306 1.36 27.00 -9.18
N GLY A 307 2.24 26.01 -9.05
CA GLY A 307 2.57 25.26 -7.83
C GLY A 307 3.00 26.08 -6.63
N ILE A 308 2.87 25.50 -5.44
CA ILE A 308 3.04 26.19 -4.15
C ILE A 308 4.47 26.65 -3.83
N THR A 309 5.48 26.05 -4.46
CA THR A 309 6.89 26.35 -4.18
C THR A 309 7.32 27.64 -4.89
N ASP A 310 8.02 28.51 -4.15
CA ASP A 310 8.74 29.66 -4.70
C ASP A 310 10.10 29.21 -5.28
N ARG A 311 10.32 29.50 -6.56
CA ARG A 311 11.49 29.02 -7.31
C ARG A 311 12.81 29.56 -6.77
N GLU A 312 12.86 30.85 -6.44
CA GLU A 312 14.09 31.49 -5.99
C GLU A 312 14.41 31.14 -4.54
N ALA A 313 13.39 31.04 -3.69
CA ALA A 313 13.53 30.56 -2.33
C ALA A 313 14.00 29.10 -2.31
N LEU A 314 13.40 28.20 -3.11
CA LEU A 314 13.86 26.81 -3.18
C LEU A 314 15.32 26.73 -3.64
N LYS A 315 15.69 27.47 -4.69
CA LYS A 315 17.07 27.48 -5.19
C LYS A 315 18.07 27.97 -4.13
N ARG A 316 17.66 28.90 -3.26
CA ARG A 316 18.50 29.43 -2.18
C ARG A 316 18.61 28.46 -1.00
N GLU A 317 17.48 27.95 -0.51
CA GLU A 317 17.43 27.13 0.72
C GLU A 317 17.73 25.64 0.46
N LEU A 318 17.32 25.10 -0.69
CA LEU A 318 17.41 23.69 -1.06
C LEU A 318 17.94 23.52 -2.51
N PRO A 319 19.16 23.98 -2.82
CA PRO A 319 19.71 23.98 -4.19
C PRO A 319 19.89 22.59 -4.82
N HIS A 320 19.85 21.52 -4.00
CA HIS A 320 19.96 20.14 -4.46
C HIS A 320 18.63 19.56 -4.98
N ILE A 321 17.50 20.29 -4.84
CA ILE A 321 16.20 19.90 -5.36
C ILE A 321 15.92 20.68 -6.64
N ARG A 322 15.65 19.97 -7.74
CA ARG A 322 15.23 20.59 -9.00
C ARG A 322 13.71 20.74 -9.04
N LEU A 323 13.22 21.97 -9.17
CA LEU A 323 11.80 22.26 -9.30
C LEU A 323 11.29 22.15 -10.74
N ILE A 324 10.26 21.33 -10.93
CA ILE A 324 9.47 21.21 -12.15
C ILE A 324 8.05 21.68 -11.83
N GLN A 325 7.67 22.85 -12.38
CA GLN A 325 6.32 23.40 -12.29
C GLN A 325 5.70 23.34 -13.69
N ASP A 326 5.10 22.20 -14.00
CA ASP A 326 4.50 21.90 -15.31
C ASP A 326 3.36 20.91 -15.13
N ASP A 327 2.18 21.28 -15.63
CA ASP A 327 0.96 20.49 -15.45
C ASP A 327 1.09 19.07 -16.00
N SER A 328 1.85 18.88 -17.07
CA SER A 328 2.05 17.56 -17.66
C SER A 328 2.85 16.64 -16.76
N TYR A 329 3.93 17.17 -16.16
CA TYR A 329 4.74 16.41 -15.22
C TYR A 329 3.94 16.12 -13.96
N TYR A 330 3.19 17.10 -13.48
CA TYR A 330 2.33 16.96 -12.31
C TYR A 330 1.25 15.91 -12.52
N TYR A 331 0.43 16.00 -13.58
CA TYR A 331 -0.62 15.03 -13.88
C TYR A 331 -0.09 13.62 -14.15
N ALA A 332 1.13 13.50 -14.69
CA ALA A 332 1.80 12.23 -14.86
C ALA A 332 2.30 11.66 -13.51
N ALA A 333 2.78 12.52 -12.61
CA ALA A 333 3.32 12.14 -11.30
C ALA A 333 2.25 11.66 -10.31
N LEU A 334 1.00 12.15 -10.41
CA LEU A 334 -0.13 11.76 -9.55
C LEU A 334 -0.35 10.24 -9.53
N ILE A 335 -0.43 9.63 -10.72
CA ILE A 335 -0.52 8.19 -10.92
C ILE A 335 0.66 7.76 -11.81
N ASN A 336 1.83 7.66 -11.18
CA ASN A 336 3.09 7.33 -11.85
C ASN A 336 3.41 5.83 -11.84
N ILE A 337 2.59 5.01 -11.17
CA ILE A 337 2.73 3.56 -11.07
C ILE A 337 4.14 3.02 -10.74
N GLY A 338 4.92 3.83 -10.02
CA GLY A 338 6.28 3.52 -9.61
C GLY A 338 7.30 3.43 -10.76
N THR A 339 7.03 4.04 -11.92
CA THR A 339 7.89 3.94 -13.12
C THR A 339 8.66 5.20 -13.48
N MET A 340 8.53 6.28 -12.71
CA MET A 340 9.17 7.58 -13.00
C MET A 340 10.32 7.93 -12.06
N GLY A 341 10.54 7.11 -11.04
CA GLY A 341 11.42 7.39 -9.92
C GLY A 341 10.93 6.71 -8.66
N VAL A 342 11.73 6.79 -7.60
CA VAL A 342 11.28 6.39 -6.26
C VAL A 342 10.71 7.61 -5.57
N VAL A 343 9.45 7.53 -5.14
CA VAL A 343 8.81 8.62 -4.39
C VAL A 343 9.53 8.81 -3.06
N HIS A 344 10.03 10.02 -2.82
CA HIS A 344 10.61 10.43 -1.55
C HIS A 344 9.53 10.88 -0.57
N SER A 345 8.77 11.92 -0.95
CA SER A 345 7.71 12.52 -0.14
C SER A 345 6.65 13.18 -1.00
N TYR A 346 5.49 13.42 -0.39
CA TYR A 346 4.41 14.23 -0.95
C TYR A 346 4.15 15.43 -0.06
N ILE A 347 3.73 16.53 -0.68
CA ILE A 347 2.95 17.56 0.01
C ILE A 347 1.49 17.27 -0.25
N LEU A 348 0.70 17.15 0.81
CA LEU A 348 -0.69 16.71 0.78
C LEU A 348 -1.59 17.81 1.32
N LYS A 349 -2.72 18.01 0.65
CA LYS A 349 -3.85 18.79 1.13
C LYS A 349 -4.72 17.95 2.05
N VAL A 350 -4.85 18.40 3.29
CA VAL A 350 -5.68 17.80 4.35
C VAL A 350 -6.81 18.76 4.76
N THR A 351 -7.63 18.38 5.72
CA THR A 351 -8.78 19.17 6.22
C THR A 351 -8.80 19.15 7.75
N PRO A 352 -9.49 20.08 8.44
CA PRO A 352 -9.74 19.95 9.86
C PRO A 352 -10.35 18.58 10.21
N ARG A 353 -9.95 18.01 11.35
CA ARG A 353 -10.46 16.69 11.76
C ARG A 353 -11.97 16.73 11.98
N PHE A 354 -12.65 15.65 11.62
CA PHE A 354 -14.10 15.53 11.71
C PHE A 354 -14.50 14.11 12.15
N HIS A 355 -15.68 14.00 12.74
CA HIS A 355 -16.32 12.72 13.01
C HIS A 355 -17.27 12.39 11.87
N MET A 356 -17.54 11.10 11.67
CA MET A 356 -18.42 10.61 10.62
C MET A 356 -19.41 9.61 11.20
N ASN A 357 -20.61 9.59 10.65
CA ASN A 357 -21.63 8.58 10.90
C ASN A 357 -21.80 7.73 9.64
N GLU A 358 -21.95 6.42 9.81
CA GLU A 358 -22.24 5.43 8.77
C GLU A 358 -23.61 4.80 9.02
N ILE A 359 -24.39 4.63 7.96
CA ILE A 359 -25.69 3.95 7.96
C ILE A 359 -25.70 2.88 6.87
N ARG A 360 -26.17 1.68 7.21
CA ARG A 360 -26.23 0.54 6.30
C ARG A 360 -27.63 -0.06 6.27
N THR A 361 -28.31 0.03 5.13
CA THR A 361 -29.67 -0.52 4.96
C THR A 361 -29.71 -1.60 3.89
N ALA A 362 -30.62 -2.55 4.02
CA ALA A 362 -30.88 -3.55 3.00
C ALA A 362 -31.77 -2.99 1.89
N SER A 363 -31.55 -3.44 0.65
CA SER A 363 -32.40 -3.16 -0.51
C SER A 363 -32.24 -4.28 -1.56
N THR A 364 -32.82 -4.08 -2.74
CA THR A 364 -32.69 -5.00 -3.87
C THR A 364 -32.12 -4.34 -5.12
N ILE A 365 -31.51 -5.14 -6.01
CA ILE A 365 -31.01 -4.68 -7.31
C ILE A 365 -32.12 -3.98 -8.10
N THR A 366 -33.31 -4.56 -8.11
CA THR A 366 -34.49 -3.97 -8.75
C THR A 366 -34.82 -2.58 -8.18
N GLU A 367 -34.91 -2.44 -6.85
CA GLU A 367 -35.20 -1.16 -6.19
C GLU A 367 -34.13 -0.11 -6.48
N ILE A 368 -32.85 -0.45 -6.30
CA ILE A 368 -31.78 0.53 -6.52
C ILE A 368 -31.72 0.97 -7.98
N LYS A 369 -31.92 0.06 -8.93
CA LYS A 369 -31.89 0.39 -10.37
C LYS A 369 -33.05 1.30 -10.76
N ASN A 370 -34.26 1.02 -10.27
CA ASN A 370 -35.42 1.88 -10.53
C ASN A 370 -35.16 3.28 -9.99
N LYS A 371 -34.69 3.38 -8.75
CA LYS A 371 -34.39 4.66 -8.12
C LYS A 371 -33.28 5.43 -8.85
N LEU A 372 -32.21 4.74 -9.25
CA LEU A 372 -31.08 5.34 -9.96
C LEU A 372 -31.47 5.84 -11.35
N ARG A 373 -32.38 5.17 -12.06
CA ARG A 373 -32.93 5.62 -13.35
C ARG A 373 -33.85 6.83 -13.22
N GLU A 374 -34.68 6.84 -12.18
CA GLU A 374 -35.65 7.91 -11.95
C GLU A 374 -34.98 9.21 -11.52
N GLU A 375 -34.03 9.13 -10.58
CA GLU A 375 -33.45 10.32 -9.94
C GLU A 375 -32.08 10.71 -10.53
N GLY A 376 -31.33 9.74 -11.07
CA GLY A 376 -29.95 9.91 -11.46
C GLY A 376 -28.99 9.98 -10.26
N ILE A 377 -27.80 9.40 -10.40
CA ILE A 377 -26.83 9.33 -9.29
C ILE A 377 -26.39 10.71 -8.77
N TYR A 378 -26.27 11.71 -9.65
CA TYR A 378 -25.88 13.09 -9.29
C TYR A 378 -26.89 13.76 -8.34
N ARG A 379 -28.18 13.48 -8.53
CA ARG A 379 -29.25 14.04 -7.70
C ARG A 379 -29.25 13.38 -6.32
N LEU A 380 -29.07 12.05 -6.31
CA LEU A 380 -28.99 11.25 -5.10
C LEU A 380 -27.79 11.66 -4.24
N SER A 381 -26.62 11.89 -4.83
CA SER A 381 -25.42 12.34 -4.11
C SER A 381 -25.47 13.81 -3.68
N GLY A 382 -26.47 14.55 -4.14
CA GLY A 382 -26.65 15.95 -3.76
C GLY A 382 -25.58 16.90 -4.28
N THR A 383 -24.84 16.50 -5.31
CA THR A 383 -23.69 17.23 -5.86
C THR A 383 -24.16 18.44 -6.67
N PRO A 384 -23.93 19.70 -6.24
CA PRO A 384 -24.09 20.88 -7.08
C PRO A 384 -22.88 20.99 -8.02
N LEU A 385 -23.09 21.38 -9.27
CA LEU A 385 -22.04 21.39 -10.33
C LEU A 385 -20.83 22.32 -10.02
N ASP A 386 -20.94 23.24 -9.04
CA ASP A 386 -20.07 24.42 -8.94
C ASP A 386 -19.44 24.70 -7.55
N LEU A 387 -19.32 23.74 -6.61
CA LEU A 387 -18.94 24.06 -5.23
C LEU A 387 -17.70 23.32 -4.68
N LYS A 388 -16.81 24.09 -4.01
CA LYS A 388 -16.03 23.64 -2.83
C LYS A 388 -16.99 22.87 -1.93
N PRO A 389 -16.60 21.80 -1.20
CA PRO A 389 -17.53 21.10 -0.31
C PRO A 389 -18.34 22.14 0.45
N VAL A 390 -19.61 22.26 0.08
CA VAL A 390 -20.55 23.02 0.88
C VAL A 390 -20.47 22.35 2.23
N ASP A 391 -20.72 23.13 3.26
CA ASP A 391 -20.74 22.79 4.67
C ASP A 391 -21.70 21.61 4.99
N MET A 392 -21.49 20.44 4.37
CA MET A 392 -22.20 19.17 4.60
C MET A 392 -21.86 18.65 5.99
N GLU A 393 -20.76 19.14 6.57
CA GLU A 393 -20.39 19.00 7.97
C GLU A 393 -21.37 19.69 8.92
N SER A 394 -22.10 20.71 8.45
CA SER A 394 -23.07 21.46 9.26
C SER A 394 -24.54 21.18 8.93
N ILE A 395 -24.84 20.39 7.89
CA ILE A 395 -26.21 20.03 7.50
C ILE A 395 -26.66 18.79 8.30
N PRO A 396 -27.72 18.88 9.12
CA PRO A 396 -28.27 17.71 9.80
C PRO A 396 -28.73 16.67 8.76
N PRO A 397 -28.34 15.38 8.87
CA PRO A 397 -28.78 14.36 7.94
C PRO A 397 -30.31 14.24 8.03
N THR A 398 -31.00 14.62 6.97
CA THR A 398 -32.42 14.33 6.82
C THR A 398 -32.54 12.94 6.23
N ILE A 399 -33.10 12.01 7.00
CA ILE A 399 -33.30 10.63 6.54
C ILE A 399 -34.44 10.58 5.54
N SER A 400 -34.18 9.93 4.40
CA SER A 400 -35.14 9.79 3.32
C SER A 400 -36.22 8.78 3.63
N ASN A 401 -37.46 9.10 3.26
CA ASN A 401 -38.61 8.21 3.33
C ASN A 401 -38.68 7.22 2.14
N GLY A 402 -37.81 7.37 1.13
CA GLY A 402 -37.74 6.53 -0.05
C GLY A 402 -38.79 6.79 -1.14
N ILE A 403 -39.81 7.60 -0.86
CA ILE A 403 -41.00 7.78 -1.68
C ILE A 403 -41.02 9.15 -2.34
N SER A 404 -41.11 10.23 -1.57
CA SER A 404 -41.43 11.57 -2.09
C SER A 404 -40.23 12.51 -2.16
N ASP A 405 -39.12 12.17 -1.52
CA ASP A 405 -37.94 13.04 -1.36
C ASP A 405 -36.77 12.68 -2.29
N GLY A 406 -36.95 11.65 -3.12
CA GLY A 406 -35.95 11.21 -4.09
C GLY A 406 -34.75 10.48 -3.52
N GLY A 407 -34.66 10.24 -2.20
CA GLY A 407 -33.56 9.47 -1.59
C GLY A 407 -33.82 7.96 -1.49
N PHE A 408 -32.81 7.19 -1.08
CA PHE A 408 -33.00 5.80 -0.68
C PHE A 408 -33.65 5.74 0.70
N LYS A 409 -34.64 4.85 0.89
CA LYS A 409 -35.32 4.70 2.16
C LYS A 409 -34.34 4.45 3.31
N ASP A 410 -34.54 5.15 4.42
CA ASP A 410 -33.76 5.06 5.66
C ASP A 410 -32.28 5.47 5.49
N GLN A 411 -31.93 6.06 4.35
CA GLN A 411 -30.62 6.63 4.08
C GLN A 411 -30.70 8.16 4.13
N PRO A 412 -29.63 8.88 4.49
CA PRO A 412 -29.68 10.32 4.46
C PRO A 412 -29.76 10.86 3.03
N LEU A 413 -30.48 11.96 2.87
CA LEU A 413 -30.49 12.73 1.64
C LEU A 413 -29.08 13.30 1.42
N LYS A 414 -28.53 13.09 0.21
CA LYS A 414 -27.23 13.64 -0.22
C LYS A 414 -26.03 13.05 0.56
N PRO A 415 -25.74 11.74 0.43
CA PRO A 415 -24.58 11.13 1.03
C PRO A 415 -23.26 11.79 0.66
N TYR A 416 -22.48 12.16 1.68
CA TYR A 416 -21.09 12.57 1.49
C TYR A 416 -20.30 11.42 0.85
N HIS A 417 -20.57 10.19 1.30
CA HIS A 417 -20.03 8.96 0.76
C HIS A 417 -21.15 7.95 0.51
N LEU A 418 -21.18 7.30 -0.65
CA LEU A 418 -22.18 6.27 -0.99
C LEU A 418 -21.50 5.04 -1.59
N GLU A 419 -21.73 3.87 -1.03
CA GLU A 419 -21.25 2.57 -1.55
C GLU A 419 -22.42 1.58 -1.59
N LEU A 420 -22.53 0.82 -2.68
CA LEU A 420 -23.53 -0.24 -2.82
C LEU A 420 -22.79 -1.59 -2.87
N LEU A 421 -23.01 -2.44 -1.88
CA LEU A 421 -22.51 -3.81 -1.88
C LEU A 421 -23.58 -4.72 -2.46
N ILE A 422 -23.23 -5.48 -3.50
CA ILE A 422 -24.16 -6.38 -4.18
C ILE A 422 -23.69 -7.82 -4.10
N ASN A 423 -24.65 -8.75 -4.07
CA ASN A 423 -24.40 -10.14 -4.41
C ASN A 423 -24.65 -10.33 -5.91
N PRO A 424 -23.63 -10.66 -6.74
CA PRO A 424 -23.83 -10.81 -8.18
C PRO A 424 -24.69 -12.02 -8.57
N HIS A 425 -25.08 -12.87 -7.62
CA HIS A 425 -25.89 -14.08 -7.84
C HIS A 425 -27.33 -13.97 -7.31
N SER A 426 -27.71 -12.85 -6.68
CA SER A 426 -29.05 -12.64 -6.12
C SER A 426 -29.51 -11.20 -6.31
N GLU A 427 -30.73 -10.87 -5.85
CA GLU A 427 -31.23 -9.49 -5.85
C GLU A 427 -30.66 -8.65 -4.71
N LYS A 428 -29.81 -9.18 -3.83
CA LYS A 428 -29.51 -8.53 -2.55
C LYS A 428 -28.51 -7.37 -2.68
N VAL A 429 -28.83 -6.27 -2.00
CA VAL A 429 -28.00 -5.06 -1.91
C VAL A 429 -27.91 -4.58 -0.46
N VAL A 430 -26.73 -4.13 -0.05
CA VAL A 430 -26.54 -3.30 1.14
C VAL A 430 -26.11 -1.91 0.69
N ILE A 431 -26.92 -0.90 1.02
CA ILE A 431 -26.63 0.51 0.75
C ILE A 431 -25.88 1.06 1.96
N THR A 432 -24.67 1.58 1.74
CA THR A 432 -23.85 2.18 2.79
C THR A 432 -23.66 3.66 2.50
N SER A 433 -24.18 4.52 3.37
CA SER A 433 -23.90 5.96 3.34
C SER A 433 -23.00 6.36 4.50
N ARG A 434 -22.20 7.41 4.31
CA ARG A 434 -21.44 8.05 5.39
C ARG A 434 -21.53 9.55 5.30
N HIS A 435 -21.59 10.21 6.46
CA HIS A 435 -21.80 11.65 6.60
C HIS A 435 -20.99 12.23 7.74
N PRO A 436 -20.28 13.36 7.54
CA PRO A 436 -19.69 14.08 8.65
C PRO A 436 -20.75 14.47 9.70
N THR A 437 -20.36 14.51 10.98
CA THR A 437 -21.28 14.83 12.07
C THR A 437 -20.62 15.72 13.13
N LEU A 438 -21.43 16.62 13.71
CA LEU A 438 -21.05 17.47 14.84
C LEU A 438 -21.15 16.75 16.19
N VAL A 439 -21.72 15.55 16.23
CA VAL A 439 -21.82 14.75 17.46
C VAL A 439 -20.42 14.24 17.80
N ALA A 440 -19.69 15.01 18.61
CA ALA A 440 -18.45 14.58 19.22
C ALA A 440 -18.74 13.45 20.22
N ILE A 441 -18.14 12.28 20.01
CA ILE A 441 -18.21 11.20 20.99
C ILE A 441 -17.31 11.60 22.15
N SER A 442 -17.88 11.73 23.35
CA SER A 442 -17.24 12.33 24.53
C SER A 442 -16.12 11.49 25.18
N THR A 443 -15.47 10.57 24.46
CA THR A 443 -14.38 9.77 25.01
C THR A 443 -13.21 9.73 24.04
N ASP A 444 -12.26 10.64 24.24
CA ASP A 444 -10.90 10.59 23.66
C ASP A 444 -10.05 9.42 24.20
N ASN A 445 -10.64 8.47 24.93
CA ASN A 445 -9.96 7.24 25.30
C ASN A 445 -9.76 6.41 24.04
N GLU A 446 -8.50 6.31 23.60
CA GLU A 446 -8.05 5.38 22.57
C GLU A 446 -8.57 3.97 22.87
N MET A 447 -9.66 3.57 22.24
CA MET A 447 -9.97 2.15 22.09
C MET A 447 -9.14 1.66 20.90
N GLU A 448 -7.86 1.38 21.15
CA GLU A 448 -7.15 0.44 20.30
C GLU A 448 -7.93 -0.87 20.33
N PHE A 449 -8.48 -1.27 19.18
CA PHE A 449 -9.01 -2.61 19.00
C PHE A 449 -7.83 -3.58 19.08
N THR A 450 -7.51 -4.05 20.28
CA THR A 450 -6.59 -5.17 20.45
C THR A 450 -7.31 -6.41 19.92
N PRO A 451 -6.77 -7.14 18.91
CA PRO A 451 -7.33 -8.43 18.56
C PRO A 451 -7.38 -9.27 19.84
N PRO A 452 -8.46 -10.01 20.13
CA PRO A 452 -8.53 -10.78 21.36
C PRO A 452 -7.30 -11.69 21.43
N GLY A 453 -6.41 -11.36 22.36
CA GLY A 453 -5.50 -12.34 22.95
C GLY A 453 -6.34 -13.48 23.48
N ARG A 454 -5.76 -14.67 23.56
CA ARG A 454 -6.39 -15.96 23.86
C ARG A 454 -7.20 -16.07 25.17
N ASP A 455 -7.44 -14.97 25.87
CA ASP A 455 -8.28 -14.89 27.04
C ASP A 455 -9.69 -14.45 26.64
N LEU A 456 -10.55 -15.45 26.40
CA LEU A 456 -11.99 -15.28 26.32
C LEU A 456 -12.49 -14.55 27.58
N ILE A 457 -13.37 -13.57 27.37
CA ILE A 457 -14.17 -12.84 28.38
C ILE A 457 -13.48 -11.59 28.98
N LYS A 458 -13.54 -10.48 28.23
CA LYS A 458 -13.89 -9.17 28.79
C LYS A 458 -14.79 -8.41 27.81
N THR A 459 -16.08 -8.68 27.90
CA THR A 459 -17.13 -7.90 27.23
C THR A 459 -17.33 -6.58 27.98
N ILE A 460 -16.61 -5.53 27.59
CA ILE A 460 -16.98 -4.17 28.01
C ILE A 460 -18.27 -3.82 27.26
N HIS A 461 -19.35 -3.53 28.00
CA HIS A 461 -20.64 -3.12 27.44
C HIS A 461 -20.49 -1.72 26.80
N LEU A 462 -20.19 -1.71 25.50
CA LEU A 462 -20.26 -0.52 24.67
C LEU A 462 -21.68 -0.39 24.08
N THR A 463 -22.18 0.83 23.97
CA THR A 463 -23.46 1.11 23.32
C THR A 463 -23.40 0.77 21.82
N PRO A 464 -24.48 0.23 21.21
CA PRO A 464 -24.47 -0.25 19.83
C PRO A 464 -23.93 0.73 18.77
N ARG A 465 -24.13 2.04 18.98
CA ARG A 465 -23.69 3.12 18.08
C ARG A 465 -22.16 3.27 17.92
N LEU A 466 -21.37 2.69 18.83
CA LEU A 466 -19.91 2.84 18.88
C LEU A 466 -19.18 1.55 18.51
N THR A 467 -19.90 0.50 18.16
CA THR A 467 -19.32 -0.82 17.85
C THR A 467 -19.76 -1.26 16.47
N ARG A 468 -18.80 -1.67 15.64
CA ARG A 468 -19.12 -2.23 14.33
C ARG A 468 -19.82 -3.58 14.46
N PRO A 469 -20.82 -3.89 13.61
CA PRO A 469 -21.36 -5.23 13.48
C PRO A 469 -20.21 -6.19 13.17
N ALA A 470 -20.09 -7.21 13.99
CA ALA A 470 -18.89 -8.02 13.99
C ALA A 470 -19.02 -9.17 12.98
N PHE A 471 -18.84 -8.87 11.70
CA PHE A 471 -18.64 -9.90 10.65
C PHE A 471 -17.58 -10.95 11.04
N PRO A 472 -16.45 -10.60 11.70
CA PRO A 472 -15.49 -11.58 12.19
C PRO A 472 -16.09 -12.49 13.25
N THR A 473 -16.96 -11.96 14.11
CA THR A 473 -17.64 -12.73 15.15
C THR A 473 -18.70 -13.63 14.56
N TRP A 474 -19.43 -13.22 13.50
CA TRP A 474 -20.30 -14.13 12.75
C TRP A 474 -19.50 -15.30 12.13
N LEU A 475 -18.34 -14.99 11.50
CA LEU A 475 -17.45 -16.01 10.92
C LEU A 475 -16.91 -16.95 12.01
N GLN A 476 -16.55 -16.41 13.18
CA GLN A 476 -16.04 -17.15 14.33
C GLN A 476 -17.12 -17.97 15.07
N GLU A 477 -18.32 -17.43 15.25
CA GLU A 477 -19.47 -18.04 15.94
C GLU A 477 -20.12 -19.17 15.12
N ARG A 478 -20.18 -19.02 13.79
CA ARG A 478 -20.69 -20.08 12.90
C ARG A 478 -19.64 -21.16 12.61
N PHE A 479 -18.35 -20.83 12.67
CA PHE A 479 -17.27 -21.74 12.24
C PHE A 479 -16.04 -21.62 13.17
N ASN A 480 -16.09 -22.27 14.34
CA ASN A 480 -14.98 -22.36 15.29
C ASN A 480 -13.64 -22.78 14.61
N GLY A 481 -12.53 -22.15 15.03
CA GLY A 481 -11.22 -22.05 14.36
C GLY A 481 -10.45 -23.32 13.91
N LEU A 482 -11.01 -24.53 14.06
CA LEU A 482 -10.53 -25.73 13.35
C LEU A 482 -11.00 -25.80 11.88
N LEU A 483 -11.88 -24.88 11.46
CA LEU A 483 -12.64 -24.96 10.20
C LEU A 483 -12.21 -24.00 9.08
N SER A 484 -11.17 -23.17 9.18
CA SER A 484 -10.75 -22.37 8.00
C SER A 484 -10.36 -23.26 6.80
N TRP A 485 -9.68 -24.39 7.05
CA TRP A 485 -9.49 -25.45 6.06
C TRP A 485 -10.81 -26.08 5.61
N GLY A 486 -11.75 -26.30 6.53
CA GLY A 486 -13.07 -26.85 6.25
C GLY A 486 -13.97 -25.93 5.43
N PHE A 487 -13.91 -24.62 5.62
CA PHE A 487 -14.63 -23.61 4.84
C PHE A 487 -14.13 -23.58 3.40
N ASP A 488 -12.82 -23.46 3.19
CA ASP A 488 -12.21 -23.57 1.85
C ASP A 488 -12.54 -24.93 1.19
N THR A 489 -12.59 -26.01 1.97
CA THR A 489 -12.95 -27.35 1.49
C THR A 489 -14.44 -27.45 1.13
N ILE A 490 -15.34 -26.88 1.93
CA ILE A 490 -16.78 -26.83 1.68
C ILE A 490 -17.06 -25.97 0.45
N LEU A 491 -16.42 -24.81 0.31
CA LEU A 491 -16.53 -23.96 -0.88
C LEU A 491 -16.02 -24.68 -2.15
N LYS A 492 -14.99 -25.53 -2.01
CA LYS A 492 -14.48 -26.37 -3.11
C LYS A 492 -15.42 -27.52 -3.47
N LEU A 493 -16.05 -28.17 -2.48
CA LEU A 493 -16.91 -29.35 -2.67
C LEU A 493 -18.34 -28.98 -3.06
N PHE A 494 -18.86 -27.85 -2.58
CA PHE A 494 -20.24 -27.41 -2.76
C PHE A 494 -20.32 -25.92 -3.17
N PRO A 495 -19.76 -25.57 -4.35
CA PRO A 495 -19.68 -24.18 -4.80
C PRO A 495 -21.06 -23.52 -4.98
N CYS A 496 -22.12 -24.30 -5.23
CA CYS A 496 -23.49 -23.78 -5.36
C CYS A 496 -24.06 -23.15 -4.08
N MET A 497 -23.44 -23.34 -2.92
CA MET A 497 -23.86 -22.69 -1.67
C MET A 497 -23.35 -21.26 -1.54
N ILE A 498 -22.37 -20.84 -2.35
CA ILE A 498 -21.75 -19.51 -2.29
C ILE A 498 -22.79 -18.37 -2.34
N PRO A 499 -23.77 -18.36 -3.27
CA PRO A 499 -24.77 -17.30 -3.32
C PRO A 499 -25.53 -17.10 -2.00
N GLY A 500 -26.00 -18.18 -1.36
CA GLY A 500 -26.74 -18.10 -0.11
C GLY A 500 -25.88 -17.72 1.10
N LEU A 501 -24.59 -18.10 1.08
CA LEU A 501 -23.63 -17.67 2.09
C LEU A 501 -23.34 -16.17 1.97
N LEU A 502 -23.22 -15.64 0.75
CA LEU A 502 -23.09 -14.19 0.50
C LEU A 502 -24.33 -13.43 0.98
N ASP A 503 -25.53 -13.94 0.68
CA ASP A 503 -26.76 -13.32 1.19
C ASP A 503 -26.79 -13.27 2.72
N SER A 504 -26.40 -14.36 3.38
CA SER A 504 -26.33 -14.44 4.85
C SER A 504 -25.28 -13.49 5.42
N ALA A 505 -24.13 -13.36 4.77
CA ALA A 505 -23.09 -12.42 5.14
C ALA A 505 -23.59 -10.97 5.05
N MET A 506 -24.29 -10.62 3.96
CA MET A 506 -24.82 -9.28 3.75
C MET A 506 -25.89 -8.88 4.79
N ASP A 507 -26.69 -9.82 5.29
CA ASP A 507 -27.66 -9.53 6.38
C ASP A 507 -26.97 -9.02 7.64
N THR A 508 -25.74 -9.48 7.92
CA THR A 508 -24.98 -9.08 9.11
C THR A 508 -24.34 -7.70 9.00
N LEU A 509 -24.33 -7.11 7.80
CA LEU A 509 -23.74 -5.80 7.54
C LEU A 509 -24.72 -4.65 7.78
N VAL A 510 -26.03 -4.92 7.85
CA VAL A 510 -27.07 -3.91 8.10
C VAL A 510 -26.91 -3.35 9.50
N ASP A 511 -26.87 -2.02 9.59
CA ASP A 511 -26.62 -1.29 10.83
C ASP A 511 -27.27 0.09 10.75
N ASP A 512 -28.02 0.44 11.79
CA ASP A 512 -28.81 1.67 11.85
C ASP A 512 -27.92 2.91 12.02
N ALA A 513 -26.76 2.79 12.68
CA ALA A 513 -25.79 3.88 12.83
C ALA A 513 -24.48 3.44 13.51
N TYR A 514 -23.35 3.74 12.89
CA TYR A 514 -22.02 3.70 13.51
C TYR A 514 -21.36 5.08 13.42
N THR A 515 -20.98 5.68 14.55
CA THR A 515 -20.32 6.99 14.59
C THR A 515 -18.92 6.86 15.20
N ASP A 516 -17.92 7.46 14.56
CA ASP A 516 -16.53 7.47 15.04
C ASP A 516 -15.73 8.61 14.38
N ARG A 517 -14.44 8.71 14.70
CA ARG A 517 -13.44 9.49 13.96
C ARG A 517 -13.52 9.14 12.48
N SER A 518 -13.43 10.13 11.59
CA SER A 518 -13.64 9.92 10.15
C SER A 518 -12.86 8.73 9.58
N PHE A 519 -11.58 8.61 9.94
CA PHE A 519 -10.72 7.53 9.46
C PHE A 519 -11.10 6.14 10.00
N ASN A 520 -11.69 6.04 11.20
CA ASN A 520 -12.21 4.77 11.73
C ASN A 520 -13.42 4.33 10.91
N VAL A 521 -14.29 5.27 10.53
CA VAL A 521 -15.50 4.98 9.75
C VAL A 521 -15.18 4.65 8.29
N PHE A 522 -14.18 5.31 7.67
CA PHE A 522 -13.75 4.95 6.30
C PHE A 522 -13.13 3.55 6.21
N ASN A 523 -12.40 3.11 7.24
CA ASN A 523 -11.76 1.79 7.24
C ASN A 523 -12.82 0.69 7.18
N VAL A 524 -12.60 -0.46 6.51
CA VAL A 524 -13.57 -1.59 6.49
C VAL A 524 -13.50 -2.47 7.75
N GLY A 525 -12.49 -2.26 8.60
CA GLY A 525 -12.33 -2.88 9.91
C GLY A 525 -11.27 -3.99 9.95
N ASP A 526 -10.54 -4.08 11.06
CA ASP A 526 -9.39 -4.97 11.22
C ASP A 526 -9.70 -6.45 11.00
N GLY A 527 -10.90 -6.92 11.34
CA GLY A 527 -11.29 -8.30 11.13
C GLY A 527 -11.58 -8.65 9.67
N THR A 528 -12.19 -7.74 8.90
CA THR A 528 -12.34 -7.87 7.44
C THR A 528 -10.97 -7.85 6.77
N ASN A 529 -10.09 -6.96 7.23
CA ASN A 529 -8.70 -6.84 6.75
C ASN A 529 -7.83 -8.07 7.07
N ALA A 530 -8.26 -8.96 7.97
CA ALA A 530 -7.54 -10.19 8.32
C ALA A 530 -7.90 -11.39 7.41
N ILE A 531 -8.95 -11.28 6.59
CA ILE A 531 -9.40 -12.36 5.71
C ILE A 531 -8.58 -12.33 4.42
N PRO A 532 -7.89 -13.42 4.05
CA PRO A 532 -7.20 -13.49 2.77
C PRO A 532 -8.20 -13.29 1.62
N ALA A 533 -7.96 -12.25 0.83
CA ALA A 533 -8.78 -11.93 -0.32
C ALA A 533 -7.93 -11.43 -1.49
N LEU A 534 -8.46 -11.63 -2.68
CA LEU A 534 -8.03 -10.96 -3.89
C LEU A 534 -9.14 -10.00 -4.32
N ALA A 535 -8.79 -8.87 -4.92
CA ALA A 535 -9.78 -8.08 -5.63
C ALA A 535 -9.23 -7.63 -6.99
N GLY A 536 -10.16 -7.46 -7.92
CA GLY A 536 -9.95 -6.71 -9.15
C GLY A 536 -11.03 -5.65 -9.24
N THR A 537 -10.70 -4.50 -9.82
CA THR A 537 -11.66 -3.40 -9.96
C THR A 537 -11.68 -2.90 -11.39
N MET A 538 -12.91 -2.68 -11.88
CA MET A 538 -13.17 -2.10 -13.19
C MET A 538 -13.94 -0.79 -13.02
N TYR A 539 -13.53 0.22 -13.77
CA TYR A 539 -14.23 1.50 -13.80
C TYR A 539 -15.01 1.61 -15.10
N VAL A 540 -16.26 2.05 -14.99
CA VAL A 540 -17.14 2.32 -16.13
C VAL A 540 -17.71 3.73 -15.99
N PRO A 541 -18.01 4.42 -17.10
CA PRO A 541 -18.57 5.77 -17.04
C PRO A 541 -19.87 5.84 -16.25
N VAL A 542 -20.06 6.94 -15.53
CA VAL A 542 -21.38 7.29 -14.99
C VAL A 542 -22.29 7.83 -16.09
N SER A 543 -21.71 8.45 -17.12
CA SER A 543 -22.44 9.08 -18.21
C SER A 543 -23.41 8.11 -18.90
N GLN A 544 -24.63 8.59 -19.20
CA GLN A 544 -25.67 7.82 -19.89
C GLN A 544 -26.04 6.50 -19.17
N ASP A 545 -25.96 6.48 -17.84
CA ASP A 545 -26.28 5.34 -17.00
C ASP A 545 -25.52 4.05 -17.35
N GLN A 546 -24.32 4.17 -17.92
CA GLN A 546 -23.52 3.01 -18.33
C GLN A 546 -23.18 2.07 -17.17
N TYR A 547 -23.08 2.60 -15.96
CA TYR A 547 -22.94 1.78 -14.75
C TYR A 547 -24.14 0.86 -14.47
N LEU A 548 -25.37 1.22 -14.87
CA LEU A 548 -26.52 0.33 -14.76
C LEU A 548 -26.47 -0.79 -15.81
N VAL A 549 -25.95 -0.49 -17.01
CA VAL A 549 -25.67 -1.51 -18.03
C VAL A 549 -24.55 -2.45 -17.57
N ALA A 550 -23.52 -1.91 -16.93
CA ALA A 550 -22.44 -2.69 -16.33
C ALA A 550 -22.96 -3.64 -15.25
N LEU A 551 -23.83 -3.15 -14.37
CA LEU A 551 -24.47 -3.96 -13.34
C LEU A 551 -25.20 -5.16 -13.94
N ASP A 552 -26.03 -4.95 -14.96
CA ASP A 552 -26.72 -6.04 -15.67
C ASP A 552 -25.74 -7.02 -16.33
N THR A 553 -24.70 -6.49 -16.96
CA THR A 553 -23.66 -7.30 -17.63
C THR A 553 -22.91 -8.18 -16.62
N ILE A 554 -22.62 -7.66 -15.42
CA ILE A 554 -21.95 -8.40 -14.36
C ILE A 554 -22.83 -9.54 -13.84
N HIS A 555 -24.11 -9.30 -13.55
CA HIS A 555 -25.02 -10.35 -13.12
C HIS A 555 -25.16 -11.45 -14.19
N GLU A 556 -25.29 -11.05 -15.45
CA GLU A 556 -25.37 -12.00 -16.56
C GLU A 556 -24.09 -12.84 -16.68
N THR A 557 -22.93 -12.19 -16.64
CA THR A 557 -21.62 -12.85 -16.74
C THR A 557 -21.38 -13.80 -15.57
N ALA A 558 -21.74 -13.40 -14.34
CA ALA A 558 -21.64 -14.23 -13.15
C ALA A 558 -22.45 -15.53 -13.30
N ARG A 559 -23.69 -15.42 -13.81
CA ARG A 559 -24.58 -16.56 -14.08
C ARG A 559 -24.06 -17.47 -15.19
N GLN A 560 -23.56 -16.89 -16.28
CA GLN A 560 -22.97 -17.64 -17.39
C GLN A 560 -21.73 -18.40 -16.93
N TYR A 561 -20.82 -17.75 -16.19
CA TYR A 561 -19.62 -18.37 -15.63
C TYR A 561 -19.95 -19.49 -14.66
N ALA A 562 -20.95 -19.30 -13.79
CA ALA A 562 -21.43 -20.34 -12.89
C ALA A 562 -21.98 -21.56 -13.63
N THR A 563 -22.72 -21.34 -14.73
CA THR A 563 -23.28 -22.41 -15.56
C THR A 563 -22.18 -23.18 -16.28
N ALA A 564 -21.22 -22.47 -16.88
CA ALA A 564 -20.15 -23.05 -17.68
C ALA A 564 -19.08 -23.77 -16.83
N HIS A 565 -18.72 -23.20 -15.68
CA HIS A 565 -17.55 -23.63 -14.91
C HIS A 565 -17.89 -24.20 -13.53
N ARG A 566 -19.14 -24.10 -13.06
CA ARG A 566 -19.54 -24.42 -11.67
C ARG A 566 -18.70 -23.68 -10.63
N ARG A 567 -18.38 -22.41 -10.93
CA ARG A 567 -17.58 -21.49 -10.11
C ARG A 567 -18.34 -20.17 -9.94
N TYR A 568 -18.20 -19.53 -8.79
CA TYR A 568 -19.01 -18.36 -8.42
C TYR A 568 -18.10 -17.25 -7.90
N GLN A 569 -18.48 -15.98 -8.10
CA GLN A 569 -17.89 -14.88 -7.35
C GLN A 569 -18.02 -15.19 -5.85
N THR A 570 -16.90 -15.19 -5.10
CA THR A 570 -16.85 -15.66 -3.71
C THR A 570 -16.95 -14.54 -2.67
N GLY A 571 -17.03 -13.29 -3.11
CA GLY A 571 -17.25 -12.11 -2.28
C GLY A 571 -18.28 -11.19 -2.92
N MET A 572 -18.64 -10.14 -2.18
CA MET A 572 -19.52 -9.08 -2.69
C MET A 572 -18.82 -8.29 -3.80
N VAL A 573 -19.61 -7.69 -4.69
CA VAL A 573 -19.12 -6.66 -5.61
C VAL A 573 -19.48 -5.30 -5.02
N SER A 574 -18.49 -4.42 -4.86
CA SER A 574 -18.73 -3.06 -4.37
C SER A 574 -18.85 -2.08 -5.53
N LEU A 575 -19.91 -1.27 -5.51
CA LEU A 575 -20.11 -0.15 -6.43
C LEU A 575 -19.80 1.15 -5.69
N ARG A 576 -18.86 1.92 -6.24
CA ARG A 576 -18.46 3.24 -5.74
C ARG A 576 -18.55 4.27 -6.84
N PHE A 577 -18.82 5.51 -6.50
CA PHE A 577 -18.93 6.61 -7.46
C PHE A 577 -17.85 7.64 -7.20
N VAL A 578 -17.08 7.96 -8.24
CA VAL A 578 -15.84 8.74 -8.13
C VAL A 578 -15.80 9.80 -9.23
N LYS A 579 -15.34 11.00 -8.87
CA LYS A 579 -15.14 12.08 -9.83
C LYS A 579 -14.01 11.72 -10.80
N GLY A 580 -14.14 12.15 -12.06
CA GLY A 580 -13.05 12.11 -13.02
C GLY A 580 -11.81 12.84 -12.49
N SER A 581 -10.62 12.37 -12.89
CA SER A 581 -9.33 12.88 -12.40
C SER A 581 -8.53 13.54 -13.51
N VAL A 582 -7.67 14.47 -13.13
CA VAL A 582 -6.70 15.10 -14.04
C VAL A 582 -5.47 14.22 -14.29
N ALA A 583 -5.25 13.19 -13.45
CA ALA A 583 -4.11 12.28 -13.59
C ALA A 583 -4.14 11.56 -14.94
N HIS A 584 -3.00 11.51 -15.63
CA HIS A 584 -2.94 11.00 -17.00
C HIS A 584 -3.26 9.51 -17.16
N LEU A 585 -3.10 8.71 -16.09
CA LEU A 585 -3.46 7.29 -16.04
C LEU A 585 -4.72 7.02 -15.18
N SER A 586 -5.64 7.99 -15.11
CA SER A 586 -6.97 7.86 -14.51
C SER A 586 -8.06 8.13 -15.55
N PRO A 587 -9.31 7.66 -15.35
CA PRO A 587 -10.44 8.16 -16.11
C PRO A 587 -10.56 9.69 -15.94
N ASN A 588 -10.78 10.41 -17.05
CA ASN A 588 -10.98 11.86 -17.07
C ASN A 588 -12.46 12.28 -17.04
N GLU A 589 -13.38 11.32 -17.07
CA GLU A 589 -14.81 11.51 -16.80
C GLU A 589 -15.20 10.82 -15.49
N ASP A 590 -16.31 11.22 -14.88
CA ASP A 590 -16.85 10.59 -13.67
C ASP A 590 -17.18 9.12 -13.94
N TYR A 591 -16.82 8.25 -12.99
CA TYR A 591 -16.92 6.81 -13.17
C TYR A 591 -17.50 6.11 -11.95
N CYS A 592 -18.18 5.00 -12.23
CA CYS A 592 -18.56 4.01 -11.24
C CYS A 592 -17.51 2.91 -11.21
N SER A 593 -16.97 2.65 -10.02
CA SER A 593 -16.02 1.60 -9.75
C SER A 593 -16.75 0.35 -9.27
N PHE A 594 -16.51 -0.77 -9.94
CA PHE A 594 -16.95 -2.12 -9.56
C PHE A 594 -15.76 -2.90 -9.02
N GLU A 595 -15.67 -3.05 -7.70
CA GLU A 595 -14.65 -3.88 -7.05
C GLU A 595 -15.19 -5.29 -6.80
N PHE A 596 -14.57 -6.27 -7.44
CA PHE A 596 -14.91 -7.68 -7.33
C PHE A 596 -14.04 -8.35 -6.27
N ILE A 597 -14.62 -8.65 -5.11
CA ILE A 597 -13.90 -9.25 -3.99
C ILE A 597 -13.97 -10.78 -4.10
N PHE A 598 -12.84 -11.46 -3.97
CA PHE A 598 -12.73 -12.91 -3.94
C PHE A 598 -12.17 -13.33 -2.58
N THR A 599 -13.02 -13.93 -1.75
CA THR A 599 -12.60 -14.51 -0.47
C THR A 599 -12.15 -15.96 -0.64
N GLY A 600 -11.22 -16.42 0.20
CA GLY A 600 -10.69 -17.79 0.17
C GLY A 600 -9.67 -18.03 -0.94
N ALA A 601 -9.07 -19.22 -0.96
CA ALA A 601 -8.03 -19.61 -1.93
C ALA A 601 -8.61 -19.82 -3.35
N THR A 602 -8.98 -18.71 -4.01
CA THR A 602 -9.66 -18.70 -5.30
C THR A 602 -8.65 -18.71 -6.45
N THR A 603 -8.35 -19.90 -6.99
CA THR A 603 -7.42 -20.06 -8.12
C THR A 603 -7.98 -19.58 -9.46
N TYR A 604 -9.25 -19.22 -9.53
CA TYR A 604 -9.96 -18.80 -10.74
C TYR A 604 -10.35 -17.32 -10.76
N ALA A 605 -9.94 -16.53 -9.76
CA ALA A 605 -10.32 -15.12 -9.62
C ALA A 605 -9.91 -14.30 -10.85
N GLN A 606 -8.67 -14.47 -11.33
CA GLN A 606 -8.18 -13.81 -12.53
C GLN A 606 -8.99 -14.17 -13.78
N ASN A 607 -9.33 -15.45 -13.97
CA ASN A 607 -10.09 -15.88 -15.15
C ASN A 607 -11.50 -15.29 -15.14
N MET A 608 -12.18 -15.30 -13.99
CA MET A 608 -13.50 -14.71 -13.86
C MET A 608 -13.48 -13.19 -14.08
N LEU A 609 -12.45 -12.49 -13.56
CA LEU A 609 -12.23 -11.07 -13.84
C LEU A 609 -12.03 -10.81 -15.33
N ASN A 610 -11.25 -11.64 -16.02
CA ASN A 610 -11.06 -11.48 -17.46
C ASN A 610 -12.38 -11.61 -18.23
N GLU A 611 -13.28 -12.52 -17.83
CA GLU A 611 -14.62 -12.66 -18.42
C GLU A 611 -15.51 -11.43 -18.15
N TYR A 612 -15.50 -10.89 -16.93
CA TYR A 612 -16.21 -9.64 -16.63
C TYR A 612 -15.67 -8.48 -17.47
N GLU A 613 -14.35 -8.35 -17.58
CA GLU A 613 -13.72 -7.27 -18.34
C GLU A 613 -14.09 -7.39 -19.83
N ALA A 614 -14.01 -8.60 -20.40
CA ALA A 614 -14.37 -8.86 -21.79
C ALA A 614 -15.85 -8.54 -22.07
N ALA A 615 -16.76 -8.97 -21.20
CA ALA A 615 -18.19 -8.71 -21.34
C ALA A 615 -18.52 -7.20 -21.24
N LEU A 616 -17.91 -6.51 -20.29
CA LEU A 616 -18.09 -5.05 -20.14
C LEU A 616 -17.54 -4.29 -21.34
N ARG A 617 -16.36 -4.66 -21.85
CA ARG A 617 -15.77 -4.05 -23.05
C ARG A 617 -16.66 -4.26 -24.27
N GLN A 618 -17.16 -5.48 -24.46
CA GLN A 618 -18.09 -5.79 -25.54
C GLN A 618 -19.36 -4.93 -25.46
N ARG A 619 -19.86 -4.65 -24.24
CA ARG A 619 -21.12 -3.94 -24.05
C ARG A 619 -20.99 -2.42 -24.04
N LEU A 620 -19.92 -1.88 -23.47
CA LEU A 620 -19.72 -0.44 -23.22
C LEU A 620 -18.71 0.19 -24.19
N GLY A 621 -17.94 -0.63 -24.90
CA GLY A 621 -16.88 -0.23 -25.82
C GLY A 621 -15.48 -0.39 -25.25
N GLU A 622 -14.55 -0.76 -26.12
CA GLU A 622 -13.16 -1.12 -25.76
C GLU A 622 -12.40 -0.04 -24.99
N ASN A 623 -12.70 1.24 -25.20
CA ASN A 623 -11.97 2.34 -24.56
C ASN A 623 -12.70 2.95 -23.36
N ARG A 624 -13.76 2.29 -22.86
CA ARG A 624 -14.62 2.80 -21.77
C ARG A 624 -14.65 1.91 -20.53
N VAL A 625 -13.70 0.98 -20.43
CA VAL A 625 -13.52 0.14 -19.24
C VAL A 625 -12.08 0.30 -18.78
N TRP A 626 -11.90 0.97 -17.64
CA TRP A 626 -10.58 1.18 -17.02
C TRP A 626 -10.40 0.25 -15.82
N ILE A 627 -9.20 0.26 -15.24
CA ILE A 627 -8.80 -0.64 -14.16
C ILE A 627 -8.17 0.11 -12.99
N HIS A 628 -8.15 -0.56 -11.83
CA HIS A 628 -7.36 -0.12 -10.68
C HIS A 628 -5.93 -0.69 -10.75
N TRP A 629 -4.91 0.17 -10.83
CA TRP A 629 -3.52 -0.24 -11.05
C TRP A 629 -2.90 -1.11 -9.94
N GLY A 630 -3.37 -0.96 -8.71
CA GLY A 630 -2.94 -1.76 -7.56
C GLY A 630 -3.62 -3.13 -7.41
N GLN A 631 -4.62 -3.46 -8.22
CA GLN A 631 -5.44 -4.66 -8.04
C GLN A 631 -5.20 -5.72 -9.12
N LEU A 632 -5.95 -6.83 -9.12
CA LEU A 632 -5.86 -7.80 -10.21
C LEU A 632 -6.21 -7.12 -11.54
N VAL A 633 -5.39 -7.38 -12.55
CA VAL A 633 -5.42 -6.73 -13.84
C VAL A 633 -5.20 -7.79 -14.91
N ASP A 634 -6.01 -7.78 -15.98
CA ASP A 634 -5.71 -8.59 -17.15
C ASP A 634 -4.40 -8.09 -17.80
N SER A 635 -3.38 -8.95 -17.81
CA SER A 635 -2.07 -8.67 -18.41
C SER A 635 -2.00 -9.05 -19.88
N THR A 636 -3.02 -9.73 -20.42
CA THR A 636 -3.02 -10.17 -21.83
C THR A 636 -3.42 -9.06 -22.79
N ASN A 637 -4.13 -8.04 -22.31
CA ASN A 637 -4.65 -6.93 -23.13
C ASN A 637 -3.89 -5.60 -22.96
N GLY A 638 -2.63 -5.63 -22.52
CA GLY A 638 -1.85 -4.41 -22.23
C GLY A 638 -1.90 -3.37 -23.36
N LYS A 639 -1.60 -3.77 -24.61
CA LYS A 639 -1.54 -2.85 -25.76
C LYS A 639 -2.83 -2.07 -26.05
N GLY A 640 -4.00 -2.67 -25.78
CA GLY A 640 -5.30 -2.00 -25.95
C GLY A 640 -5.56 -0.97 -24.85
N ARG A 641 -4.90 -1.09 -23.70
CA ARG A 641 -5.13 -0.26 -22.52
C ARG A 641 -4.67 1.18 -22.68
N ARG A 642 -3.62 1.44 -23.47
CA ARG A 642 -3.13 2.80 -23.77
C ARG A 642 -4.23 3.72 -24.31
N ALA A 643 -5.11 3.18 -25.16
CA ALA A 643 -6.15 3.94 -25.84
C ALA A 643 -7.30 4.36 -24.91
N GLN A 644 -7.42 3.75 -23.72
CA GLN A 644 -8.40 4.13 -22.70
C GLN A 644 -8.05 5.44 -22.01
N TYR A 645 -6.76 5.78 -21.92
CA TYR A 645 -6.28 6.93 -21.16
C TYR A 645 -5.89 8.06 -22.11
N THR A 646 -6.71 9.11 -22.16
CA THR A 646 -6.47 10.29 -23.03
C THR A 646 -5.12 10.98 -22.75
N GLY A 647 -4.66 10.92 -21.49
CA GLY A 647 -3.35 11.44 -21.06
C GLY A 647 -2.15 10.54 -21.34
N PHE A 648 -2.34 9.31 -21.84
CA PHE A 648 -1.27 8.31 -21.95
C PHE A 648 -0.06 8.80 -22.76
N LYS A 649 -0.28 9.46 -23.90
CA LYS A 649 0.83 9.96 -24.73
C LYS A 649 1.74 10.88 -23.92
N ARG A 650 1.14 11.82 -23.18
CA ARG A 650 1.89 12.79 -22.37
C ARG A 650 2.55 12.12 -21.17
N TRP A 651 1.88 11.17 -20.53
CA TRP A 651 2.46 10.35 -19.48
C TRP A 651 3.70 9.59 -19.95
N ALA A 652 3.65 8.99 -21.15
CA ALA A 652 4.77 8.26 -21.72
C ALA A 652 5.96 9.17 -22.08
N GLU A 653 5.69 10.40 -22.55
CA GLU A 653 6.71 11.43 -22.77
C GLU A 653 7.41 11.82 -21.46
N VAL A 654 6.64 12.09 -20.40
CA VAL A 654 7.19 12.44 -19.07
C VAL A 654 7.98 11.27 -18.48
N LYS A 655 7.47 10.04 -18.55
CA LYS A 655 8.21 8.86 -18.11
C LYS A 655 9.55 8.75 -18.81
N LYS A 656 9.59 8.93 -20.14
CA LYS A 656 10.81 8.86 -20.93
C LYS A 656 11.81 9.96 -20.54
N ASP A 657 11.32 11.14 -20.17
CA ASP A 657 12.17 12.23 -19.71
C ASP A 657 12.76 11.98 -18.31
N LEU A 658 11.95 11.48 -17.37
CA LEU A 658 12.37 11.22 -15.98
C LEU A 658 13.16 9.91 -15.81
N ASP A 659 12.93 8.91 -16.66
CA ASP A 659 13.61 7.61 -16.65
C ASP A 659 14.03 7.18 -18.07
N PRO A 660 14.97 7.89 -18.72
CA PRO A 660 15.32 7.67 -20.13
C PRO A 660 15.95 6.31 -20.41
N GLU A 661 16.65 5.72 -19.43
CA GLU A 661 17.30 4.41 -19.54
C GLU A 661 16.38 3.26 -19.10
N GLY A 662 15.24 3.56 -18.49
CA GLY A 662 14.29 2.55 -18.03
C GLY A 662 14.68 1.86 -16.72
N ARG A 663 15.40 2.55 -15.82
CA ARG A 663 15.82 2.00 -14.52
C ARG A 663 14.64 1.60 -13.65
N PHE A 664 13.52 2.30 -13.74
CA PHE A 664 12.29 2.02 -12.99
C PHE A 664 11.24 1.32 -13.84
N SER A 665 11.63 0.76 -14.99
CA SER A 665 10.71 0.09 -15.92
C SER A 665 10.55 -1.39 -15.61
N GLY A 666 9.49 -2.03 -16.12
CA GLY A 666 9.24 -3.45 -15.95
C GLY A 666 7.78 -3.83 -16.12
N TRP A 667 6.99 -3.76 -15.04
CA TRP A 667 5.62 -4.27 -15.00
C TRP A 667 4.71 -3.58 -16.03
N GLU A 668 4.92 -2.29 -16.28
CA GLU A 668 4.10 -1.49 -17.18
C GLU A 668 4.21 -1.95 -18.63
N THR A 669 5.29 -2.63 -19.01
CA THR A 669 5.45 -3.16 -20.38
C THR A 669 4.42 -4.24 -20.73
N SER A 670 3.93 -4.96 -19.72
CA SER A 670 2.84 -5.92 -19.86
C SER A 670 1.47 -5.31 -19.60
N ALA A 671 1.38 -4.30 -18.74
CA ALA A 671 0.12 -3.72 -18.32
C ALA A 671 -0.39 -2.60 -19.24
N LEU A 672 0.50 -1.89 -19.92
CA LEU A 672 0.24 -0.76 -20.81
C LEU A 672 0.69 -1.04 -22.23
#